data_AF-M2RP95-F1
#
_entry.id   AF-M2RP95-F1
#
_cell.length_a   1.000
_cell.length_b   1.000
_cell.length_c   1.000
_cell.angle_alpha   90.00
_cell.angle_beta   90.00
_cell.angle_gamma   90.00
#
_symmetry.space_group_name_H-M   'P 1'
#
loop_
_entity.id
_entity.type
_entity.pdbx_description
1 polymer ?
#
loop_
_entity_poly.entity_id
_entity_poly.type
_entity_poly.pdbx_seq_one_letter_code
_entity_poly.pdbx_strand_id
1 'polypeptide(L)'
;MPRYHIEHLLREIRRKKISTVLYCRIEEEIKGLKDRSEKMRSEVSKYRTCSNREEQERLNNMKDTIFRDSREIEILEEKSKELVNNIKEPSFVESVIERSEKRMKEIEEEREKSQQEIIMLESDINKLENEKKGIENKISKSEVEAVKEYYQEEREDINKEIEKKKIRIKEKKSNIKEGIKTEKEIIRESKNKIEKQEEEEISSIMEKIQSIRKELKKEKKISEERAKKEYEVLKRNQTLSELETGKILEESRVREMRIKQIQRDIIDLERRSEYMKKEREIIRKKRMEEAISEVKKEEGKRKKKTKEIIEAKEELSIKQKERIEELEFEYFNLEKRISLLNRRKDIIKGRNKDISRKKCKGITKDRIKEIEENQERIKKISERIKKEEERNEERRKEIEEIKQQRKENVEWIRKELQRKIQIIEDKKKRIQRLVNKIIKKTNSGTKEEIRNATNKMRDINKSLQPLNIIEKTMKQKVERYDEEIIRKRIEEFEKIMIHEAQVIIHKKDVINNVLIKYKRRAQNLSKRVSKCKGKLSPKFYMRRDKIYKKIKKEEEKLKLVGEEAIKKARNIEKYLLEMNRLFERKLKIDQIRIKKLLKMRDTIVCQISRKFYDNNIKSLTNDIKIRRHQNKHINVILNNLIKELRNPNGKYLISIVNDTNSLQQICSICENIGNYVIDKIAKGTSQHLLTKNVLNYCQSSPNERLCLESFMKIQLIDLSHDLPASGNQLCTSLGFCSKSW
;
A
#
# COMPACT_ATOMS: atom_id res chain seq x y z
N MET A 1 -1.96 21.16 28.67
CA MET A 1 -1.56 21.48 30.06
C MET A 1 -2.65 21.55 31.15
N PRO A 2 -4.00 21.62 30.97
CA PRO A 2 -4.82 22.13 32.10
C PRO A 2 -5.24 21.11 33.18
N ARG A 3 -5.60 19.87 32.85
CA ARG A 3 -6.43 19.07 33.78
C ARG A 3 -5.76 18.66 35.09
N TYR A 4 -4.53 18.18 35.05
CA TYR A 4 -3.84 17.70 36.26
C TYR A 4 -3.41 18.87 37.17
N HIS A 5 -2.94 19.98 36.59
CA HIS A 5 -2.55 21.17 37.37
C HIS A 5 -3.77 21.80 38.05
N ILE A 6 -4.90 21.89 37.34
CA ILE A 6 -6.17 22.39 37.91
C ILE A 6 -6.66 21.47 39.04
N GLU A 7 -6.57 20.15 38.92
CA GLU A 7 -6.98 19.23 39.99
C GLU A 7 -6.15 19.39 41.27
N HIS A 8 -4.82 19.55 41.15
CA HIS A 8 -3.95 19.76 42.30
C HIS A 8 -4.10 21.18 42.90
N LEU A 9 -4.25 22.22 42.07
CA LEU A 9 -4.58 23.58 42.52
C LEU A 9 -5.95 23.63 43.22
N LEU A 10 -6.96 22.93 42.72
CA LEU A 10 -8.27 22.88 43.37
C LEU A 10 -8.22 22.18 44.74
N ARG A 11 -7.34 21.19 44.91
CA ARG A 11 -7.10 20.53 46.21
C ARG A 11 -6.39 21.43 47.20
N GLU A 12 -5.36 22.14 46.74
CA GLU A 12 -4.66 23.19 47.47
C GLU A 12 -5.61 24.29 47.94
N ILE A 13 -6.45 24.80 47.03
CA ILE A 13 -7.50 25.78 47.33
C ILE A 13 -8.50 25.21 48.36
N ARG A 14 -8.88 23.93 48.26
CA ARG A 14 -9.73 23.28 49.27
C ARG A 14 -9.04 23.15 50.63
N ARG A 15 -7.75 22.78 50.68
CA ARG A 15 -6.96 22.73 51.92
C ARG A 15 -6.91 24.11 52.57
N LYS A 16 -6.52 25.14 51.81
CA LYS A 16 -6.50 26.55 52.26
C LYS A 16 -7.87 26.99 52.74
N LYS A 17 -8.95 26.66 52.02
CA LYS A 17 -10.34 26.96 52.44
C LYS A 17 -10.75 26.28 53.74
N ILE A 18 -10.34 25.04 53.98
CA ILE A 18 -10.58 24.36 55.27
C ILE A 18 -9.80 25.04 56.39
N SER A 19 -8.54 25.42 56.15
CA SER A 19 -7.73 26.19 57.11
C SER A 19 -8.36 27.56 57.40
N THR A 20 -8.92 28.25 56.40
CA THR A 20 -9.65 29.51 56.59
C THR A 20 -10.89 29.33 57.44
N VAL A 21 -11.68 28.27 57.22
CA VAL A 21 -12.87 27.99 58.03
C VAL A 21 -12.50 27.66 59.47
N LEU A 22 -11.42 26.89 59.68
CA LEU A 22 -10.89 26.60 61.02
C LEU A 22 -10.40 27.87 61.72
N TYR A 23 -9.71 28.75 60.99
CA TYR A 23 -9.29 30.05 61.49
C TYR A 23 -10.50 30.89 61.94
N CYS A 24 -11.54 31.01 61.11
CA CYS A 24 -12.75 31.76 61.47
C CYS A 24 -13.46 31.19 62.70
N ARG A 25 -13.53 29.86 62.85
CA ARG A 25 -14.11 29.23 64.05
C ARG A 25 -13.29 29.52 65.30
N ILE A 26 -11.97 29.45 65.22
CA ILE A 26 -11.08 29.79 66.34
C ILE A 26 -11.23 31.26 66.71
N GLU A 27 -11.36 32.17 65.74
CA GLU A 27 -11.65 33.58 66.03
C GLU A 27 -13.00 33.79 66.72
N GLU A 28 -14.05 33.10 66.29
CA GLU A 28 -15.37 33.14 66.96
C GLU A 28 -15.29 32.61 68.39
N GLU A 29 -14.53 31.55 68.61
CA GLU A 29 -14.33 30.93 69.94
C GLU A 29 -13.53 31.86 70.86
N ILE A 30 -12.44 32.46 70.36
CA ILE A 30 -11.69 33.51 71.07
C ILE A 30 -12.61 34.67 71.43
N LYS A 31 -13.46 35.12 70.50
CA LYS A 31 -14.40 36.22 70.74
C LYS A 31 -15.41 35.86 71.84
N GLY A 32 -15.99 34.67 71.79
CA GLY A 32 -16.92 34.19 72.80
C GLY A 32 -16.29 34.06 74.19
N LEU A 33 -15.03 33.60 74.27
CA LEU A 33 -14.27 33.55 75.52
C LEU A 33 -13.91 34.95 76.03
N LYS A 34 -13.54 35.89 75.15
CA LYS A 34 -13.29 37.29 75.51
C LYS A 34 -14.55 37.95 76.06
N ASP A 35 -15.68 37.83 75.38
CA ASP A 35 -16.97 38.38 75.81
C ASP A 35 -17.42 37.80 77.16
N ARG A 36 -17.20 36.49 77.37
CA ARG A 36 -17.50 35.82 78.65
C ARG A 36 -16.58 36.30 79.78
N SER A 37 -15.27 36.35 79.53
CA SER A 37 -14.27 36.83 80.48
C SER A 37 -14.53 38.28 80.87
N GLU A 38 -14.92 39.13 79.92
CA GLU A 38 -15.22 40.54 80.14
C GLU A 38 -16.49 40.73 80.99
N LYS A 39 -17.55 39.95 80.72
CA LYS A 39 -18.74 39.90 81.58
C LYS A 39 -18.38 39.49 83.00
N MET A 40 -17.60 38.42 83.18
CA MET A 40 -17.16 37.99 84.52
C MET A 40 -16.28 39.04 85.20
N ARG A 41 -15.35 39.70 84.48
CA ARG A 41 -14.53 40.80 85.03
C ARG A 41 -15.41 41.97 85.49
N SER A 42 -16.42 42.32 84.70
CA SER A 42 -17.39 43.38 85.05
C SER A 42 -18.18 43.02 86.31
N GLU A 43 -18.60 41.77 86.48
CA GLU A 43 -19.29 41.32 87.68
C GLU A 43 -18.36 41.26 88.89
N VAL A 44 -17.15 40.72 88.76
CA VAL A 44 -16.12 40.72 89.81
C VAL A 44 -15.82 42.15 90.27
N SER A 45 -15.82 43.13 89.36
CA SER A 45 -15.58 44.54 89.70
C SER A 45 -16.69 45.19 90.54
N LYS A 46 -17.90 44.63 90.57
CA LYS A 46 -19.03 45.11 91.41
C LYS A 46 -18.87 44.73 92.89
N TYR A 47 -18.05 43.73 93.19
CA TYR A 47 -17.84 43.18 94.55
C TYR A 47 -16.55 43.71 95.20
N ARG A 48 -16.40 45.04 95.31
CA ARG A 48 -15.14 45.68 95.76
C ARG A 48 -14.74 45.39 97.22
N THR A 49 -15.66 44.99 98.10
CA THR A 49 -15.38 44.57 99.49
C THR A 49 -16.46 43.60 99.97
N CYS A 50 -16.22 42.29 99.88
CA CYS A 50 -17.08 41.26 100.47
C CYS A 50 -16.51 40.81 101.82
N SER A 51 -17.35 40.76 102.86
CA SER A 51 -17.03 40.19 104.17
C SER A 51 -17.65 38.81 104.39
N ASN A 52 -18.50 38.35 103.46
CA ASN A 52 -19.21 37.08 103.54
C ASN A 52 -18.44 35.95 102.83
N ARG A 53 -18.28 34.80 103.50
CA ARG A 53 -17.46 33.67 103.05
C ARG A 53 -17.99 33.05 101.73
N GLU A 54 -19.30 32.94 101.58
CA GLU A 54 -19.93 32.40 100.35
C GLU A 54 -19.73 33.32 99.14
N GLU A 55 -19.76 34.63 99.34
CA GLU A 55 -19.50 35.61 98.28
C GLU A 55 -18.03 35.61 97.88
N GLN A 56 -17.12 35.45 98.84
CA GLN A 56 -15.68 35.30 98.60
C GLN A 56 -15.38 34.06 97.71
N GLU A 57 -16.05 32.94 97.98
CA GLU A 57 -15.88 31.69 97.24
C GLU A 57 -16.43 31.80 95.80
N ARG A 58 -17.60 32.44 95.62
CA ARG A 58 -18.12 32.79 94.28
C ARG A 58 -17.15 33.67 93.51
N LEU A 59 -16.56 34.68 94.16
CA LEU A 59 -15.63 35.62 93.54
C LEU A 59 -14.32 34.95 93.11
N ASN A 60 -13.82 34.00 93.92
CA ASN A 60 -12.65 33.18 93.56
C ASN A 60 -12.96 32.25 92.37
N ASN A 61 -14.13 31.61 92.35
CA ASN A 61 -14.55 30.79 91.21
C ASN A 61 -14.65 31.60 89.91
N MET A 62 -15.12 32.85 89.98
CA MET A 62 -15.16 33.75 88.82
C MET A 62 -13.76 34.17 88.37
N LYS A 63 -12.85 34.49 89.30
CA LYS A 63 -11.44 34.79 88.99
C LYS A 63 -10.72 33.59 88.36
N ASP A 64 -10.94 32.38 88.86
CA ASP A 64 -10.39 31.15 88.30
C ASP A 64 -10.93 30.88 86.90
N THR A 65 -12.21 31.18 86.66
CA THR A 65 -12.81 31.04 85.32
C THR A 65 -12.22 32.07 84.35
N ILE A 66 -12.03 33.33 84.78
CA ILE A 66 -11.35 34.37 84.00
C ILE A 66 -9.91 33.94 83.65
N PHE A 67 -9.18 33.34 84.60
CA PHE A 67 -7.82 32.87 84.39
C PHE A 67 -7.76 31.71 83.39
N ARG A 68 -8.68 30.74 83.51
CA ARG A 68 -8.81 29.62 82.55
C ARG A 68 -9.15 30.12 81.15
N ASP A 69 -10.15 30.99 81.02
CA ASP A 69 -10.57 31.57 79.74
C ASP A 69 -9.40 32.36 79.10
N SER A 70 -8.63 33.12 79.89
CA SER A 70 -7.46 33.88 79.39
C SER A 70 -6.35 32.96 78.89
N ARG A 71 -6.06 31.86 79.61
CA ARG A 71 -5.09 30.84 79.20
C ARG A 71 -5.52 30.13 77.91
N GLU A 72 -6.81 29.86 77.77
CA GLU A 72 -7.37 29.19 76.60
C GLU A 72 -7.37 30.10 75.36
N ILE A 73 -7.63 31.41 75.55
CA ILE A 73 -7.47 32.44 74.51
C ILE A 73 -6.03 32.47 73.98
N GLU A 74 -5.01 32.49 74.84
CA GLU A 74 -3.59 32.49 74.40
C GLU A 74 -3.26 31.27 73.52
N ILE A 75 -3.71 30.07 73.93
CA ILE A 75 -3.50 28.83 73.17
C ILE A 75 -4.20 28.90 71.80
N LEU A 76 -5.41 29.45 71.75
CA LEU A 76 -6.17 29.61 70.51
C LEU A 76 -5.56 30.67 69.59
N GLU A 77 -5.04 31.77 70.13
CA GLU A 77 -4.34 32.81 69.36
C GLU A 77 -3.02 32.30 68.76
N GLU A 78 -2.30 31.41 69.45
CA GLU A 78 -1.11 30.77 68.92
C GLU A 78 -1.45 29.81 67.75
N LYS A 79 -2.51 29.01 67.90
CA LYS A 79 -3.05 28.17 66.82
C LYS A 79 -3.56 28.98 65.62
N SER A 80 -4.15 30.15 65.85
CA SER A 80 -4.65 31.01 64.77
C SER A 80 -3.49 31.58 63.94
N LYS A 81 -2.40 32.01 64.58
CA LYS A 81 -1.17 32.46 63.89
C LYS A 81 -0.57 31.36 63.01
N GLU A 82 -0.52 30.12 63.50
CA GLU A 82 -0.04 28.97 62.73
C GLU A 82 -0.93 28.69 61.50
N LEU A 83 -2.26 28.80 61.63
CA LEU A 83 -3.19 28.66 60.51
C LEU A 83 -3.06 29.77 59.47
N VAL A 84 -2.82 31.02 59.89
CA VAL A 84 -2.63 32.16 58.99
C VAL A 84 -1.36 31.99 58.13
N ASN A 85 -0.26 31.54 58.74
CA ASN A 85 0.98 31.30 58.00
C ASN A 85 0.80 30.21 56.93
N ASN A 86 0.09 29.11 57.26
CA ASN A 86 -0.25 28.05 56.32
C ASN A 86 -1.18 28.49 55.16
N ILE A 87 -1.95 29.57 55.35
CA ILE A 87 -2.80 30.13 54.29
C ILE A 87 -1.99 31.05 53.35
N LYS A 88 -1.00 31.79 53.89
CA LYS A 88 -0.22 32.80 53.15
C LYS A 88 0.93 32.22 52.33
N GLU A 89 1.57 31.13 52.76
CA GLU A 89 2.69 30.56 52.03
C GLU A 89 2.25 29.91 50.70
N PRO A 90 2.93 30.23 49.58
CA PRO A 90 2.71 29.52 48.32
C PRO A 90 3.13 28.07 48.53
N SER A 91 2.27 27.14 48.15
CA SER A 91 2.57 25.75 48.37
C SER A 91 3.70 25.27 47.49
N PHE A 92 4.32 24.17 47.90
CA PHE A 92 5.29 23.48 47.07
C PHE A 92 4.74 23.20 45.66
N VAL A 93 3.46 22.82 45.56
CA VAL A 93 2.78 22.56 44.29
C VAL A 93 2.71 23.83 43.44
N GLU A 94 2.27 24.95 44.00
CA GLU A 94 2.25 26.25 43.32
C GLU A 94 3.66 26.62 42.80
N SER A 95 4.70 26.44 43.62
CA SER A 95 6.10 26.77 43.26
C SER A 95 6.70 25.87 42.16
N VAL A 96 6.25 24.61 42.06
CA VAL A 96 6.71 23.65 41.04
C VAL A 96 5.99 23.91 39.72
N ILE A 97 4.71 24.29 39.78
CA ILE A 97 3.90 24.69 38.63
C ILE A 97 4.46 25.97 38.01
N GLU A 98 4.72 27.00 38.82
CA GLU A 98 5.23 28.27 38.30
C GLU A 98 6.60 28.11 37.60
N ARG A 99 7.48 27.28 38.17
CA ARG A 99 8.77 26.95 37.55
C ARG A 99 8.63 26.14 36.26
N SER A 100 7.65 25.23 36.18
CA SER A 100 7.42 24.43 34.98
C SER A 100 6.80 25.29 33.87
N GLU A 101 5.84 26.15 34.20
CA GLU A 101 5.21 27.09 33.26
C GLU A 101 6.22 28.08 32.68
N LYS A 102 7.15 28.60 33.49
CA LYS A 102 8.20 29.48 33.00
C LYS A 102 9.10 28.79 31.95
N ARG A 103 9.56 27.56 32.24
CA ARG A 103 10.36 26.76 31.30
C ARG A 103 9.59 26.39 30.03
N MET A 104 8.29 26.14 30.16
CA MET A 104 7.42 25.82 29.02
C MET A 104 7.26 27.01 28.08
N LYS A 105 7.08 28.22 28.63
CA LYS A 105 7.03 29.46 27.85
C LYS A 105 8.35 29.70 27.11
N GLU A 106 9.49 29.51 27.75
CA GLU A 106 10.82 29.63 27.11
C GLU A 106 10.96 28.68 25.90
N ILE A 107 10.51 27.42 26.04
CA ILE A 107 10.51 26.44 24.93
C ILE A 107 9.51 26.82 23.82
N GLU A 108 8.35 27.38 24.18
CA GLU A 108 7.32 27.81 23.23
C GLU A 108 7.81 29.01 22.40
N GLU A 109 8.42 30.01 23.03
CA GLU A 109 9.05 31.15 22.37
C GLU A 109 10.17 30.73 21.40
N GLU A 110 11.00 29.75 21.78
CA GLU A 110 12.07 29.23 20.92
C GLU A 110 11.51 28.49 19.68
N ARG A 111 10.38 27.80 19.84
CA ARG A 111 9.67 27.18 18.71
C ARG A 111 9.06 28.19 17.76
N GLU A 112 8.42 29.23 18.30
CA GLU A 112 7.83 30.29 17.47
C GLU A 112 8.91 30.99 16.64
N LYS A 113 10.04 31.34 17.26
CA LYS A 113 11.22 31.88 16.54
C LYS A 113 11.71 30.93 15.45
N SER A 114 11.85 29.65 15.77
CA SER A 114 12.28 28.62 14.80
C SER A 114 11.26 28.44 13.66
N GLN A 115 9.97 28.56 13.91
CA GLN A 115 8.92 28.50 12.89
C GLN A 115 8.92 29.73 11.98
N GLN A 116 9.06 30.93 12.55
CA GLN A 116 9.19 32.17 11.77
C GLN A 116 10.41 32.11 10.84
N GLU A 117 11.56 31.65 11.33
CA GLU A 117 12.76 31.45 10.51
C GLU A 117 12.54 30.42 9.38
N ILE A 118 11.83 29.31 9.64
CA ILE A 118 11.48 28.34 8.59
C ILE A 118 10.64 29.01 7.51
N ILE A 119 9.63 29.81 7.87
CA ILE A 119 8.77 30.51 6.91
C ILE A 119 9.59 31.48 6.05
N MET A 120 10.52 32.23 6.66
CA MET A 120 11.42 33.13 5.92
C MET A 120 12.32 32.34 4.96
N LEU A 121 12.93 31.24 5.40
CA LEU A 121 13.78 30.40 4.56
C LEU A 121 12.99 29.72 3.42
N GLU A 122 11.74 29.31 3.66
CA GLU A 122 10.86 28.73 2.63
C GLU A 122 10.46 29.81 1.60
N SER A 123 10.20 31.05 2.03
CA SER A 123 9.97 32.19 1.13
C SER A 123 11.19 32.49 0.26
N ASP A 124 12.38 32.50 0.85
CA ASP A 124 13.65 32.70 0.15
C ASP A 124 13.93 31.61 -0.89
N ILE A 125 13.65 30.35 -0.55
CA ILE A 125 13.78 29.23 -1.50
C ILE A 125 12.84 29.45 -2.69
N ASN A 126 11.60 29.87 -2.46
CA ASN A 126 10.66 30.14 -3.54
C ASN A 126 11.13 31.27 -4.47
N LYS A 127 11.78 32.31 -3.93
CA LYS A 127 12.40 33.37 -4.74
C LYS A 127 13.53 32.81 -5.60
N LEU A 128 14.46 32.07 -5.01
CA LEU A 128 15.58 31.42 -5.71
C LEU A 128 15.09 30.41 -6.76
N GLU A 129 14.03 29.66 -6.50
CA GLU A 129 13.42 28.74 -7.48
C GLU A 129 12.79 29.48 -8.66
N ASN A 130 12.23 30.68 -8.45
CA ASN A 130 11.73 31.52 -9.53
C ASN A 130 12.86 32.14 -10.35
N GLU A 131 13.94 32.61 -9.71
CA GLU A 131 15.15 33.08 -10.39
C GLU A 131 15.78 31.98 -11.25
N LYS A 132 15.86 30.75 -10.71
CA LYS A 132 16.30 29.56 -11.44
C LYS A 132 15.47 29.32 -12.71
N LYS A 133 14.14 29.39 -12.63
CA LYS A 133 13.27 29.28 -13.81
C LYS A 133 13.51 30.41 -14.82
N GLY A 134 13.78 31.62 -14.32
CA GLY A 134 14.19 32.76 -15.14
C GLY A 134 15.46 32.48 -15.93
N ILE A 135 16.47 31.88 -15.29
CA ILE A 135 17.74 31.49 -15.92
C ILE A 135 17.55 30.34 -16.92
N GLU A 136 16.74 29.32 -16.60
CA GLU A 136 16.40 28.24 -17.55
C GLU A 136 15.75 28.77 -18.83
N ASN A 137 14.89 29.79 -18.71
CA ASN A 137 14.32 30.49 -19.84
C ASN A 137 15.36 31.30 -20.64
N LYS A 138 16.40 31.85 -20.00
CA LYS A 138 17.51 32.51 -20.70
C LYS A 138 18.41 31.51 -21.44
N ILE A 139 18.71 30.36 -20.83
CA ILE A 139 19.50 29.27 -21.44
C ILE A 139 18.80 28.75 -22.71
N SER A 140 17.50 28.48 -22.62
CA SER A 140 16.71 27.94 -23.74
C SER A 140 16.54 28.91 -24.91
N LYS A 141 16.62 30.23 -24.67
CA LYS A 141 16.55 31.27 -25.70
C LYS A 141 17.90 31.65 -26.30
N SER A 142 19.01 31.25 -25.68
CA SER A 142 20.35 31.57 -26.19
C SER A 142 20.76 30.59 -27.29
N GLU A 143 21.32 31.09 -28.38
CA GLU A 143 21.95 30.28 -29.44
C GLU A 143 23.47 30.14 -29.24
N VAL A 144 24.06 30.97 -28.37
CA VAL A 144 25.51 31.04 -28.12
C VAL A 144 25.90 30.11 -26.97
N GLU A 145 26.80 29.16 -27.24
CA GLU A 145 27.28 28.14 -26.29
C GLU A 145 27.88 28.75 -25.02
N ALA A 146 28.78 29.74 -25.15
CA ALA A 146 29.42 30.40 -24.00
C ALA A 146 28.42 31.11 -23.07
N VAL A 147 27.33 31.65 -23.62
CA VAL A 147 26.27 32.29 -22.83
C VAL A 147 25.43 31.24 -22.10
N LYS A 148 25.23 30.05 -22.69
CA LYS A 148 24.57 28.93 -22.00
C LYS A 148 25.41 28.45 -20.83
N GLU A 149 26.72 28.30 -21.02
CA GLU A 149 27.65 27.86 -19.98
C GLU A 149 27.67 28.82 -18.78
N TYR A 150 27.76 30.14 -19.03
CA TYR A 150 27.64 31.17 -18.00
C TYR A 150 26.34 31.06 -17.18
N TYR A 151 25.19 30.95 -17.85
CA TYR A 151 23.90 30.79 -17.16
C TYR A 151 23.77 29.43 -16.46
N GLN A 152 24.52 28.41 -16.91
CA GLN A 152 24.57 27.11 -16.26
C GLN A 152 25.33 27.17 -14.93
N GLU A 153 26.45 27.90 -14.87
CA GLU A 153 27.19 28.17 -13.63
C GLU A 153 26.33 28.96 -12.63
N GLU A 154 25.66 30.03 -13.10
CA GLU A 154 24.74 30.83 -12.27
C GLU A 154 23.58 29.98 -11.69
N ARG A 155 23.07 29.03 -12.50
CA ARG A 155 22.06 28.05 -12.06
C ARG A 155 22.61 27.09 -10.99
N GLU A 156 23.86 26.66 -11.13
CA GLU A 156 24.50 25.76 -10.16
C GLU A 156 24.73 26.44 -8.81
N ASP A 157 25.10 27.72 -8.80
CA ASP A 157 25.27 28.47 -7.55
C ASP A 157 23.94 28.71 -6.83
N ILE A 158 22.86 29.03 -7.57
CA ILE A 158 21.51 29.08 -7.00
C ILE A 158 21.09 27.72 -6.44
N ASN A 159 21.41 26.61 -7.11
CA ASN A 159 21.11 25.27 -6.59
C ASN A 159 21.86 24.99 -5.27
N LYS A 160 23.16 25.34 -5.19
CA LYS A 160 23.94 25.20 -3.95
C LYS A 160 23.34 26.04 -2.81
N GLU A 161 22.85 27.24 -3.10
CA GLU A 161 22.24 28.10 -2.09
C GLU A 161 20.88 27.58 -1.61
N ILE A 162 20.04 27.08 -2.53
CA ILE A 162 18.79 26.38 -2.20
C ILE A 162 19.07 25.16 -1.30
N GLU A 163 20.10 24.37 -1.60
CA GLU A 163 20.47 23.22 -0.77
C GLU A 163 20.92 23.63 0.63
N LYS A 164 21.76 24.67 0.76
CA LYS A 164 22.16 25.22 2.07
C LYS A 164 20.94 25.66 2.89
N LYS A 165 19.98 26.38 2.28
CA LYS A 165 18.74 26.80 2.97
C LYS A 165 17.85 25.61 3.35
N LYS A 166 17.76 24.57 2.49
CA LYS A 166 17.03 23.32 2.81
C LYS A 166 17.66 22.55 3.98
N ILE A 167 18.99 22.54 4.12
CA ILE A 167 19.68 21.94 5.27
C ILE A 167 19.34 22.70 6.57
N ARG A 168 19.41 24.05 6.56
CA ARG A 168 19.02 24.88 7.72
C ARG A 168 17.56 24.65 8.15
N ILE A 169 16.63 24.50 7.20
CA ILE A 169 15.23 24.14 7.52
C ILE A 169 15.14 22.77 8.20
N LYS A 170 15.93 21.78 7.77
CA LYS A 170 15.94 20.45 8.41
C LYS A 170 16.46 20.53 9.85
N GLU A 171 17.51 21.30 10.10
CA GLU A 171 18.06 21.55 11.44
C GLU A 171 17.01 22.21 12.35
N LYS A 172 16.38 23.31 11.90
CA LYS A 172 15.34 24.00 12.68
C LYS A 172 14.11 23.12 12.94
N LYS A 173 13.71 22.29 11.97
CA LYS A 173 12.65 21.27 12.16
C LYS A 173 13.07 20.18 13.15
N SER A 174 14.36 19.90 13.31
CA SER A 174 14.88 18.99 14.34
C SER A 174 14.80 19.62 15.73
N ASN A 175 15.24 20.88 15.87
CA ASN A 175 15.18 21.61 17.14
C ASN A 175 13.75 21.73 17.67
N ILE A 176 12.76 22.00 16.79
CA ILE A 176 11.34 22.01 17.19
C ILE A 176 10.90 20.63 17.73
N LYS A 177 11.34 19.53 17.11
CA LYS A 177 10.99 18.17 17.57
C LYS A 177 11.66 17.83 18.90
N GLU A 178 12.87 18.30 19.12
CA GLU A 178 13.59 18.14 20.38
C GLU A 178 12.94 18.95 21.50
N GLY A 179 12.54 20.20 21.22
CA GLY A 179 11.70 20.99 22.11
C GLY A 179 10.42 20.28 22.53
N ILE A 180 9.75 19.54 21.63
CA ILE A 180 8.54 18.74 21.94
C ILE A 180 8.83 17.57 22.89
N LYS A 181 10.03 17.00 22.82
CA LYS A 181 10.44 15.93 23.75
C LYS A 181 10.75 16.50 25.12
N THR A 182 11.52 17.57 25.21
CA THR A 182 11.87 18.22 26.48
C THR A 182 10.63 18.75 27.20
N GLU A 183 9.65 19.32 26.49
CA GLU A 183 8.34 19.72 27.04
C GLU A 183 7.65 18.56 27.77
N LYS A 184 7.61 17.38 27.13
CA LYS A 184 7.00 16.17 27.72
C LYS A 184 7.78 15.65 28.92
N GLU A 185 9.09 15.79 28.91
CA GLU A 185 9.96 15.39 30.02
C GLU A 185 9.78 16.33 31.22
N ILE A 186 9.71 17.64 31.02
CA ILE A 186 9.44 18.64 32.06
C ILE A 186 8.10 18.35 32.74
N ILE A 187 7.05 18.04 31.96
CA ILE A 187 5.74 17.67 32.50
C ILE A 187 5.80 16.38 33.32
N ARG A 188 6.61 15.39 32.91
CA ARG A 188 6.78 14.14 33.67
C ARG A 188 7.57 14.35 34.96
N GLU A 189 8.63 15.14 34.91
CA GLU A 189 9.49 15.40 36.06
C GLU A 189 8.73 16.16 37.17
N SER A 190 8.01 17.22 36.78
CA SER A 190 7.17 17.99 37.71
C SER A 190 6.07 17.13 38.34
N LYS A 191 5.42 16.27 37.54
CA LYS A 191 4.45 15.29 38.05
C LYS A 191 5.06 14.32 39.09
N ASN A 192 6.23 13.77 38.81
CA ASN A 192 6.90 12.83 39.72
C ASN A 192 7.30 13.50 41.05
N LYS A 193 7.75 14.76 41.00
CA LYS A 193 8.11 15.53 42.21
C LYS A 193 6.90 15.78 43.11
N ILE A 194 5.76 16.17 42.53
CA ILE A 194 4.50 16.37 43.27
C ILE A 194 4.02 15.04 43.88
N GLU A 195 4.05 13.95 43.10
CA GLU A 195 3.59 12.64 43.58
C GLU A 195 4.45 12.09 44.73
N LYS A 196 5.77 12.34 44.72
CA LYS A 196 6.69 11.90 45.78
C LYS A 196 6.43 12.63 47.11
N GLN A 197 6.22 13.94 47.07
CA GLN A 197 5.94 14.71 48.28
C GLN A 197 4.59 14.31 48.91
N GLU A 198 3.58 13.99 48.10
CA GLU A 198 2.31 13.47 48.62
C GLU A 198 2.48 12.12 49.35
N GLU A 199 3.41 11.27 48.91
CA GLU A 199 3.72 10.01 49.60
C GLU A 199 4.41 10.22 50.94
N GLU A 200 5.31 11.21 51.00
CA GLU A 200 6.00 11.62 52.22
C GLU A 200 5.01 12.23 53.24
N GLU A 201 4.08 13.08 52.80
CA GLU A 201 3.03 13.64 53.67
C GLU A 201 2.08 12.56 54.24
N ILE A 202 1.63 11.61 53.40
CA ILE A 202 0.78 10.51 53.86
C ILE A 202 1.53 9.65 54.89
N SER A 203 2.81 9.38 54.64
CA SER A 203 3.65 8.59 55.55
C SER A 203 3.82 9.31 56.89
N SER A 204 4.10 10.62 56.86
CA SER A 204 4.21 11.45 58.07
C SER A 204 2.90 11.48 58.88
N ILE A 205 1.74 11.61 58.23
CA ILE A 205 0.43 11.55 58.91
C ILE A 205 0.21 10.18 59.57
N MET A 206 0.57 9.10 58.89
CA MET A 206 0.46 7.74 59.43
C MET A 206 1.38 7.52 60.64
N GLU A 207 2.59 8.07 60.62
CA GLU A 207 3.51 8.04 61.76
C GLU A 207 2.97 8.82 62.95
N LYS A 208 2.41 10.02 62.74
CA LYS A 208 1.74 10.81 63.79
C LYS A 208 0.57 10.05 64.40
N ILE A 209 -0.29 9.40 63.59
CA ILE A 209 -1.38 8.55 64.09
C ILE A 209 -0.85 7.42 64.98
N GLN A 210 0.25 6.77 64.58
CA GLN A 210 0.87 5.73 65.39
C GLN A 210 1.41 6.26 66.72
N SER A 211 2.00 7.46 66.74
CA SER A 211 2.48 8.10 67.97
C SER A 211 1.33 8.39 68.93
N ILE A 212 0.26 9.04 68.45
CA ILE A 212 -0.91 9.38 69.26
C ILE A 212 -1.61 8.12 69.79
N ARG A 213 -1.68 7.04 68.99
CA ARG A 213 -2.20 5.73 69.46
C ARG A 213 -1.35 5.12 70.58
N LYS A 214 -0.03 5.36 70.60
CA LYS A 214 0.84 4.92 71.70
C LYS A 214 0.57 5.73 72.98
N GLU A 215 0.38 7.04 72.85
CA GLU A 215 0.00 7.91 73.97
C GLU A 215 -1.37 7.54 74.55
N LEU A 216 -2.38 7.31 73.71
CA LEU A 216 -3.69 6.86 74.15
C LEU A 216 -3.62 5.56 74.97
N LYS A 217 -2.76 4.62 74.57
CA LYS A 217 -2.54 3.36 75.33
C LYS A 217 -1.93 3.61 76.70
N LYS A 218 -0.97 4.54 76.81
CA LYS A 218 -0.37 4.92 78.10
C LYS A 218 -1.41 5.59 79.01
N GLU A 219 -2.16 6.55 78.47
CA GLU A 219 -3.14 7.32 79.24
C GLU A 219 -4.28 6.43 79.76
N LYS A 220 -4.76 5.47 78.95
CA LYS A 220 -5.75 4.47 79.39
C LYS A 220 -5.24 3.61 80.55
N LYS A 221 -4.00 3.13 80.49
CA LYS A 221 -3.40 2.34 81.57
C LYS A 221 -3.31 3.14 82.87
N ILE A 222 -2.81 4.38 82.79
CA ILE A 222 -2.70 5.28 83.95
C ILE A 222 -4.09 5.56 84.55
N SER A 223 -5.09 5.81 83.69
CA SER A 223 -6.46 6.04 84.12
C SER A 223 -7.08 4.81 84.79
N GLU A 224 -6.88 3.61 84.25
CA GLU A 224 -7.38 2.36 84.83
C GLU A 224 -6.73 2.06 86.19
N GLU A 225 -5.42 2.28 86.33
CA GLU A 225 -4.70 2.10 87.59
C GLU A 225 -5.14 3.10 88.67
N ARG A 226 -5.37 4.37 88.30
CA ARG A 226 -5.84 5.40 89.24
C ARG A 226 -7.31 5.20 89.62
N ALA A 227 -8.17 4.87 88.66
CA ALA A 227 -9.59 4.59 88.92
C ALA A 227 -9.76 3.41 89.89
N LYS A 228 -8.93 2.35 89.78
CA LYS A 228 -8.93 1.24 90.74
C LYS A 228 -8.56 1.70 92.16
N LYS A 229 -7.51 2.51 92.29
CA LYS A 229 -7.08 3.06 93.59
C LYS A 229 -8.15 3.96 94.21
N GLU A 230 -8.75 4.84 93.41
CA GLU A 230 -9.80 5.75 93.86
C GLU A 230 -11.08 5.01 94.24
N TYR A 231 -11.47 3.97 93.50
CA TYR A 231 -12.59 3.11 93.85
C TYR A 231 -12.35 2.33 95.15
N GLU A 232 -11.12 1.86 95.38
CA GLU A 232 -10.74 1.23 96.66
C GLU A 232 -10.79 2.22 97.84
N VAL A 233 -10.37 3.47 97.63
CA VAL A 233 -10.45 4.55 98.64
C VAL A 233 -11.89 4.88 98.99
N LEU A 234 -12.75 5.05 97.98
CA LEU A 234 -14.19 5.31 98.15
C LEU A 234 -14.91 4.15 98.86
N LYS A 235 -14.46 2.91 98.64
CA LYS A 235 -15.05 1.72 99.27
C LYS A 235 -14.62 1.52 100.72
N ARG A 236 -13.43 1.98 101.11
CA ARG A 236 -12.87 1.77 102.48
C ARG A 236 -13.23 2.88 103.47
N ASN A 237 -13.44 4.12 103.01
CA ASN A 237 -13.71 5.26 103.88
C ASN A 237 -15.18 5.70 103.81
N GLN A 238 -16.02 5.22 104.74
CA GLN A 238 -17.45 5.61 104.84
C GLN A 238 -17.68 7.03 105.39
N THR A 239 -16.62 7.77 105.75
CA THR A 239 -16.65 9.12 106.32
C THR A 239 -15.86 10.15 105.49
N LEU A 240 -15.78 9.96 104.17
CA LEU A 240 -15.25 11.01 103.28
C LEU A 240 -16.21 12.20 103.24
N SER A 241 -15.67 13.42 103.28
CA SER A 241 -16.48 14.62 103.09
C SER A 241 -17.07 14.66 101.67
N GLU A 242 -18.25 15.25 101.51
CA GLU A 242 -18.88 15.44 100.18
C GLU A 242 -17.93 16.15 99.20
N LEU A 243 -17.09 17.05 99.72
CA LEU A 243 -16.12 17.83 98.96
C LEU A 243 -14.95 16.99 98.42
N GLU A 244 -14.43 16.03 99.20
CA GLU A 244 -13.38 15.11 98.76
C GLU A 244 -13.92 14.08 97.75
N THR A 245 -15.13 13.59 97.99
CA THR A 245 -15.85 12.70 97.08
C THR A 245 -16.10 13.39 95.73
N GLY A 246 -16.51 14.66 95.76
CA GLY A 246 -16.68 15.49 94.58
C GLY A 246 -15.39 15.74 93.80
N LYS A 247 -14.25 15.97 94.50
CA LYS A 247 -12.93 16.13 93.85
C LYS A 247 -12.50 14.87 93.09
N ILE A 248 -12.66 13.68 93.69
CA ILE A 248 -12.30 12.41 93.05
C ILE A 248 -13.15 12.15 91.80
N LEU A 249 -14.47 12.42 91.88
CA LEU A 249 -15.37 12.28 90.74
C LEU A 249 -15.05 13.25 89.60
N GLU A 250 -14.69 14.50 89.92
CA GLU A 250 -14.33 15.51 88.92
C GLU A 250 -12.98 15.19 88.25
N GLU A 251 -11.97 14.72 89.01
CA GLU A 251 -10.70 14.26 88.43
C GLU A 251 -10.89 13.04 87.51
N SER A 252 -11.78 12.12 87.88
CA SER A 252 -12.18 11.00 87.02
C SER A 252 -12.85 11.48 85.72
N ARG A 253 -13.79 12.43 85.83
CA ARG A 253 -14.46 13.05 84.69
C ARG A 253 -13.49 13.75 83.74
N VAL A 254 -12.53 14.51 84.27
CA VAL A 254 -11.50 15.22 83.48
C VAL A 254 -10.59 14.24 82.73
N ARG A 255 -10.21 13.11 83.34
CA ARG A 255 -9.42 12.07 82.67
C ARG A 255 -10.20 11.38 81.56
N GLU A 256 -11.49 11.08 81.79
CA GLU A 256 -12.36 10.57 80.71
C GLU A 256 -12.46 11.55 79.55
N MET A 257 -12.60 12.86 79.83
CA MET A 257 -12.65 13.88 78.79
C MET A 257 -11.34 13.92 77.98
N ARG A 258 -10.17 13.83 78.62
CA ARG A 258 -8.87 13.73 77.92
C ARG A 258 -8.78 12.51 77.01
N ILE A 259 -9.20 11.34 77.48
CA ILE A 259 -9.20 10.11 76.67
C ILE A 259 -10.13 10.24 75.47
N LYS A 260 -11.34 10.79 75.67
CA LYS A 260 -12.31 11.05 74.60
C LYS A 260 -11.76 12.05 73.56
N GLN A 261 -11.01 13.05 74.00
CA GLN A 261 -10.38 14.03 73.10
C GLN A 261 -9.31 13.36 72.21
N ILE A 262 -8.38 12.60 72.80
CA ILE A 262 -7.33 11.88 72.05
C ILE A 262 -7.94 10.87 71.05
N GLN A 263 -9.04 10.22 71.42
CA GLN A 263 -9.76 9.31 70.51
C GLN A 263 -10.39 10.04 69.31
N ARG A 264 -10.94 11.25 69.52
CA ARG A 264 -11.48 12.07 68.43
C ARG A 264 -10.39 12.52 67.47
N ASP A 265 -9.23 12.92 67.99
CA ASP A 265 -8.09 13.34 67.16
C ASP A 265 -7.58 12.20 66.26
N ILE A 266 -7.54 10.96 66.78
CA ILE A 266 -7.21 9.77 65.98
C ILE A 266 -8.23 9.55 64.86
N ILE A 267 -9.52 9.63 65.17
CA ILE A 267 -10.61 9.41 64.19
C ILE A 267 -10.55 10.45 63.07
N ASP A 268 -10.28 11.72 63.39
CA ASP A 268 -10.20 12.79 62.40
C ASP A 268 -8.98 12.65 61.48
N LEU A 269 -7.82 12.24 62.03
CA LEU A 269 -6.62 11.94 61.24
C LEU A 269 -6.81 10.70 60.35
N GLU A 270 -7.50 9.68 60.84
CA GLU A 270 -7.84 8.46 60.07
C GLU A 270 -8.80 8.76 58.92
N ARG A 271 -9.85 9.57 59.16
CA ARG A 271 -10.78 10.02 58.12
C ARG A 271 -10.07 10.82 57.03
N ARG A 272 -9.15 11.72 57.40
CA ARG A 272 -8.30 12.45 56.43
C ARG A 272 -7.44 11.50 55.59
N SER A 273 -6.79 10.51 56.21
CA SER A 273 -5.97 9.51 55.52
C SER A 273 -6.80 8.65 54.55
N GLU A 274 -7.97 8.20 54.97
CA GLU A 274 -8.84 7.33 54.16
C GLU A 274 -9.46 8.07 52.97
N TYR A 275 -9.82 9.34 53.15
CA TYR A 275 -10.30 10.20 52.06
C TYR A 275 -9.21 10.37 50.99
N MET A 276 -7.96 10.66 51.40
CA MET A 276 -6.82 10.77 50.47
C MET A 276 -6.53 9.45 49.74
N LYS A 277 -6.67 8.30 50.41
CA LYS A 277 -6.51 6.97 49.77
C LYS A 277 -7.59 6.68 48.72
N LYS A 278 -8.87 6.94 49.03
CA LYS A 278 -10.00 6.71 48.10
C LYS A 278 -9.92 7.59 46.85
N GLU A 279 -9.53 8.86 46.99
CA GLU A 279 -9.31 9.72 45.83
C GLU A 279 -8.13 9.24 44.95
N ARG A 280 -7.05 8.73 45.55
CA ARG A 280 -5.89 8.14 44.83
C ARG A 280 -6.29 6.94 43.98
N GLU A 281 -7.18 6.11 44.50
CA GLU A 281 -7.67 4.90 43.84
C GLU A 281 -8.56 5.21 42.63
N ILE A 282 -9.40 6.24 42.75
CA ILE A 282 -10.21 6.77 41.63
C ILE A 282 -9.31 7.31 40.51
N ILE A 283 -8.24 8.02 40.86
CA ILE A 283 -7.28 8.56 39.89
C ILE A 283 -6.46 7.43 39.22
N ARG A 284 -6.01 6.41 39.96
CA ARG A 284 -5.33 5.23 39.38
C ARG A 284 -6.23 4.50 38.37
N LYS A 285 -7.53 4.34 38.67
CA LYS A 285 -8.50 3.72 37.76
C LYS A 285 -8.69 4.54 36.48
N LYS A 286 -8.89 5.86 36.59
CA LYS A 286 -8.99 6.75 35.41
C LYS A 286 -7.73 6.74 34.53
N ARG A 287 -6.53 6.70 35.12
CA ARG A 287 -5.25 6.61 34.38
C ARG A 287 -5.11 5.31 33.59
N MET A 288 -5.53 4.17 34.16
CA MET A 288 -5.53 2.89 33.44
C MET A 288 -6.50 2.93 32.26
N GLU A 289 -7.68 3.53 32.41
CA GLU A 289 -8.66 3.69 31.32
C GLU A 289 -8.14 4.59 30.18
N GLU A 290 -7.47 5.71 30.52
CA GLU A 290 -6.87 6.62 29.53
C GLU A 290 -5.69 5.96 28.78
N ALA A 291 -4.81 5.24 29.47
CA ALA A 291 -3.70 4.51 28.83
C ALA A 291 -4.21 3.39 27.90
N ILE A 292 -5.25 2.66 28.30
CA ILE A 292 -5.90 1.64 27.47
C ILE A 292 -6.58 2.29 26.24
N SER A 293 -7.16 3.49 26.40
CA SER A 293 -7.76 4.29 25.33
C SER A 293 -6.71 4.78 24.32
N GLU A 294 -5.57 5.29 24.77
CA GLU A 294 -4.48 5.75 23.89
C GLU A 294 -3.83 4.61 23.10
N VAL A 295 -3.56 3.46 23.74
CA VAL A 295 -3.04 2.27 23.05
C VAL A 295 -4.03 1.77 21.99
N LYS A 296 -5.34 1.78 22.29
CA LYS A 296 -6.39 1.45 21.30
C LYS A 296 -6.46 2.47 20.16
N LYS A 297 -6.27 3.77 20.44
CA LYS A 297 -6.23 4.85 19.41
C LYS A 297 -4.99 4.75 18.52
N GLU A 298 -3.82 4.44 19.06
CA GLU A 298 -2.59 4.25 18.27
C GLU A 298 -2.63 2.97 17.41
N GLU A 299 -3.14 1.86 17.95
CA GLU A 299 -3.41 0.65 17.15
C GLU A 299 -4.44 0.92 16.05
N GLY A 300 -5.48 1.71 16.33
CA GLY A 300 -6.48 2.14 15.36
C GLY A 300 -5.91 3.00 14.25
N LYS A 301 -5.02 3.97 14.58
CA LYS A 301 -4.33 4.84 13.62
C LYS A 301 -3.36 4.07 12.72
N ARG A 302 -2.62 3.08 13.24
CA ARG A 302 -1.72 2.21 12.44
C ARG A 302 -2.49 1.25 11.53
N LYS A 303 -3.63 0.70 11.99
CA LYS A 303 -4.52 -0.18 11.19
C LYS A 303 -5.31 0.59 10.11
N LYS A 304 -5.72 1.84 10.34
CA LYS A 304 -6.37 2.71 9.34
C LYS A 304 -5.41 3.10 8.20
N LYS A 305 -4.23 3.64 8.52
CA LYS A 305 -3.24 4.05 7.49
C LYS A 305 -2.86 2.92 6.52
N THR A 306 -2.64 1.68 6.98
CA THR A 306 -2.26 0.56 6.09
C THR A 306 -3.42 -0.12 5.37
N LYS A 307 -4.68 0.18 5.73
CA LYS A 307 -5.86 -0.28 4.99
C LYS A 307 -6.22 0.74 3.91
N GLU A 308 -6.20 2.03 4.26
CA GLU A 308 -6.38 3.16 3.36
C GLU A 308 -5.29 3.21 2.26
N ILE A 309 -4.03 2.89 2.56
CA ILE A 309 -2.96 2.84 1.53
C ILE A 309 -3.15 1.69 0.54
N ILE A 310 -3.64 0.52 0.97
CA ILE A 310 -3.90 -0.60 0.04
C ILE A 310 -5.11 -0.26 -0.83
N GLU A 311 -6.20 0.21 -0.23
CA GLU A 311 -7.41 0.59 -0.97
C GLU A 311 -7.11 1.75 -1.97
N ALA A 312 -6.33 2.76 -1.56
CA ALA A 312 -5.91 3.85 -2.44
C ALA A 312 -4.98 3.38 -3.57
N LYS A 313 -4.04 2.45 -3.31
CA LYS A 313 -3.19 1.88 -4.35
C LYS A 313 -3.94 0.92 -5.28
N GLU A 314 -4.96 0.21 -4.77
CA GLU A 314 -5.87 -0.60 -5.59
C GLU A 314 -6.68 0.30 -6.54
N GLU A 315 -7.26 1.39 -6.03
CA GLU A 315 -7.99 2.38 -6.83
C GLU A 315 -7.08 3.06 -7.87
N LEU A 316 -5.86 3.44 -7.47
CA LEU A 316 -4.87 4.02 -8.36
C LEU A 316 -4.44 3.04 -9.47
N SER A 317 -4.29 1.75 -9.15
CA SER A 317 -3.98 0.71 -10.15
C SER A 317 -5.11 0.50 -11.17
N ILE A 318 -6.38 0.66 -10.75
CA ILE A 318 -7.56 0.62 -11.64
C ILE A 318 -7.55 1.83 -12.56
N LYS A 319 -7.40 3.05 -12.02
CA LYS A 319 -7.33 4.28 -12.82
C LYS A 319 -6.16 4.27 -13.80
N GLN A 320 -4.99 3.78 -13.38
CA GLN A 320 -3.84 3.58 -14.27
C GLN A 320 -4.15 2.60 -15.40
N LYS A 321 -4.95 1.55 -15.16
CA LYS A 321 -5.36 0.61 -16.21
C LYS A 321 -6.24 1.28 -17.25
N GLU A 322 -7.26 2.01 -16.83
CA GLU A 322 -8.17 2.76 -17.72
C GLU A 322 -7.39 3.78 -18.54
N ARG A 323 -6.47 4.51 -17.89
CA ARG A 323 -5.61 5.48 -18.55
C ARG A 323 -4.69 4.85 -19.60
N ILE A 324 -4.14 3.65 -19.34
CA ILE A 324 -3.35 2.91 -20.34
C ILE A 324 -4.21 2.56 -21.56
N GLU A 325 -5.45 2.10 -21.34
CA GLU A 325 -6.36 1.74 -22.45
C GLU A 325 -6.71 2.96 -23.32
N GLU A 326 -6.96 4.12 -22.70
CA GLU A 326 -7.16 5.39 -23.41
C GLU A 326 -5.94 5.81 -24.25
N LEU A 327 -4.75 5.78 -23.64
CA LEU A 327 -3.52 6.19 -24.31
C LEU A 327 -3.15 5.21 -25.44
N GLU A 328 -3.37 3.90 -25.26
CA GLU A 328 -3.16 2.90 -26.32
C GLU A 328 -4.11 3.13 -27.51
N PHE A 329 -5.35 3.56 -27.25
CA PHE A 329 -6.29 3.92 -28.30
C PHE A 329 -5.85 5.19 -29.05
N GLU A 330 -5.39 6.22 -28.33
CA GLU A 330 -4.84 7.43 -28.96
C GLU A 330 -3.60 7.12 -29.81
N TYR A 331 -2.66 6.35 -29.26
CA TYR A 331 -1.46 5.87 -29.96
C TYR A 331 -1.81 5.15 -31.26
N PHE A 332 -2.78 4.23 -31.23
CA PHE A 332 -3.24 3.52 -32.42
C PHE A 332 -3.84 4.46 -33.49
N ASN A 333 -4.59 5.48 -33.07
CA ASN A 333 -5.16 6.46 -34.00
C ASN A 333 -4.08 7.32 -34.66
N LEU A 334 -3.04 7.69 -33.92
CA LEU A 334 -1.88 8.40 -34.44
C LEU A 334 -1.13 7.54 -35.46
N GLU A 335 -0.85 6.27 -35.16
CA GLU A 335 -0.22 5.33 -36.12
C GLU A 335 -1.03 5.23 -37.43
N LYS A 336 -2.35 5.10 -37.34
CA LYS A 336 -3.23 5.03 -38.51
C LYS A 336 -3.18 6.33 -39.32
N ARG A 337 -3.13 7.48 -38.65
CA ARG A 337 -3.02 8.80 -39.30
C ARG A 337 -1.70 8.96 -40.02
N ILE A 338 -0.59 8.59 -39.39
CA ILE A 338 0.76 8.57 -39.98
C ILE A 338 0.78 7.67 -41.22
N SER A 339 0.22 6.47 -41.13
CA SER A 339 0.11 5.53 -42.26
C SER A 339 -0.66 6.12 -43.45
N LEU A 340 -1.80 6.77 -43.20
CA LEU A 340 -2.59 7.44 -44.24
C LEU A 340 -1.82 8.61 -44.89
N LEU A 341 -1.10 9.40 -44.10
CA LEU A 341 -0.27 10.50 -44.60
C LEU A 341 0.90 10.00 -45.45
N ASN A 342 1.56 8.91 -45.03
CA ASN A 342 2.62 8.24 -45.80
C ASN A 342 2.07 7.72 -47.13
N ARG A 343 0.91 7.06 -47.12
CA ARG A 343 0.25 6.61 -48.37
C ARG A 343 -0.07 7.76 -49.31
N ARG A 344 -0.58 8.88 -48.80
CA ARG A 344 -0.84 10.09 -49.61
C ARG A 344 0.44 10.67 -50.20
N LYS A 345 1.52 10.75 -49.41
CA LYS A 345 2.84 11.19 -49.86
C LYS A 345 3.38 10.31 -50.99
N ASP A 346 3.23 8.99 -50.88
CA ASP A 346 3.69 8.05 -51.90
C ASP A 346 2.89 8.13 -53.20
N ILE A 347 1.56 8.35 -53.13
CA ILE A 347 0.72 8.58 -54.31
C ILE A 347 1.19 9.84 -55.07
N ILE A 348 1.45 10.95 -54.36
CA ILE A 348 1.91 12.20 -54.98
C ILE A 348 3.31 12.02 -55.59
N LYS A 349 4.22 11.32 -54.90
CA LYS A 349 5.53 10.95 -55.46
C LYS A 349 5.39 10.10 -56.73
N GLY A 350 4.45 9.15 -56.75
CA GLY A 350 4.13 8.34 -57.93
C GLY A 350 3.67 9.19 -59.12
N ARG A 351 2.73 10.11 -58.88
CA ARG A 351 2.25 11.06 -59.90
C ARG A 351 3.38 11.90 -60.50
N ASN A 352 4.24 12.49 -59.67
CA ASN A 352 5.41 13.25 -60.15
C ASN A 352 6.37 12.37 -60.99
N LYS A 353 6.57 11.11 -60.58
CA LYS A 353 7.40 10.16 -61.31
C LYS A 353 6.81 9.79 -62.68
N ASP A 354 5.48 9.75 -62.80
CA ASP A 354 4.81 9.45 -64.07
C ASP A 354 4.76 10.67 -65.00
N ILE A 355 4.58 11.88 -64.46
CA ILE A 355 4.68 13.14 -65.22
C ILE A 355 6.09 13.29 -65.82
N SER A 356 7.13 13.05 -65.03
CA SER A 356 8.54 13.13 -65.46
C SER A 356 8.98 12.03 -66.43
N ARG A 357 8.22 10.93 -66.56
CA ARG A 357 8.53 9.81 -67.47
C ARG A 357 7.96 9.96 -68.89
N LYS A 358 7.03 10.86 -69.15
CA LYS A 358 6.47 11.08 -70.50
C LYS A 358 7.51 11.76 -71.39
N LYS A 359 8.21 10.96 -72.22
CA LYS A 359 9.37 11.37 -73.03
C LYS A 359 9.10 11.83 -74.46
N CYS A 360 7.87 11.80 -74.99
CA CYS A 360 7.69 11.97 -76.45
C CYS A 360 7.57 13.41 -76.97
N LYS A 361 7.28 14.40 -76.13
CA LYS A 361 7.34 15.84 -76.45
C LYS A 361 7.64 16.54 -75.11
N GLY A 362 8.61 17.46 -75.05
CA GLY A 362 9.13 18.03 -73.79
C GLY A 362 8.06 18.38 -72.75
N ILE A 363 8.43 18.34 -71.47
CA ILE A 363 7.50 18.65 -70.36
C ILE A 363 7.02 20.10 -70.53
N THR A 364 5.70 20.30 -70.68
CA THR A 364 5.09 21.63 -70.80
C THR A 364 5.28 22.44 -69.51
N LYS A 365 5.35 23.78 -69.60
CA LYS A 365 5.50 24.67 -68.43
C LYS A 365 4.44 24.39 -67.34
N ASP A 366 3.21 24.06 -67.72
CA ASP A 366 2.13 23.74 -66.77
C ASP A 366 2.40 22.44 -65.98
N ARG A 367 3.02 21.43 -66.61
CA ARG A 367 3.43 20.20 -65.92
C ARG A 367 4.63 20.39 -65.00
N ILE A 368 5.50 21.36 -65.30
CA ILE A 368 6.60 21.74 -64.41
C ILE A 368 6.03 22.41 -63.15
N LYS A 369 5.09 23.35 -63.31
CA LYS A 369 4.36 23.95 -62.18
C LYS A 369 3.62 22.91 -61.33
N GLU A 370 2.96 21.93 -61.97
CA GLU A 370 2.30 20.82 -61.25
C GLU A 370 3.28 19.99 -60.40
N ILE A 371 4.51 19.76 -60.89
CA ILE A 371 5.56 19.07 -60.13
C ILE A 371 6.00 19.92 -58.92
N GLU A 372 6.20 21.22 -59.09
CA GLU A 372 6.59 22.16 -58.03
C GLU A 372 5.52 22.23 -56.92
N GLU A 373 4.25 22.40 -57.30
CA GLU A 373 3.11 22.38 -56.35
C GLU A 373 3.02 21.05 -55.59
N ASN A 374 3.21 19.93 -56.30
CA ASN A 374 3.22 18.60 -55.68
C ASN A 374 4.43 18.41 -54.75
N GLN A 375 5.60 18.99 -55.05
CA GLN A 375 6.76 18.98 -54.15
C GLN A 375 6.48 19.78 -52.87
N GLU A 376 5.83 20.94 -52.97
CA GLU A 376 5.44 21.73 -51.81
C GLU A 376 4.40 21.00 -50.95
N ARG A 377 3.42 20.33 -51.59
CA ARG A 377 2.48 19.42 -50.89
C ARG A 377 3.19 18.27 -50.18
N ILE A 378 4.21 17.67 -50.80
CA ILE A 378 5.03 16.61 -50.18
C ILE A 378 5.79 17.16 -48.95
N LYS A 379 6.34 18.38 -49.02
CA LYS A 379 7.00 19.03 -47.87
C LYS A 379 6.02 19.23 -46.71
N LYS A 380 4.85 19.84 -46.97
CA LYS A 380 3.79 20.05 -45.96
C LYS A 380 3.29 18.74 -45.34
N ILE A 381 3.13 17.67 -46.14
CA ILE A 381 2.76 16.34 -45.62
C ILE A 381 3.89 15.74 -44.78
N SER A 382 5.16 15.93 -45.16
CA SER A 382 6.31 15.40 -44.42
C SER A 382 6.48 16.09 -43.06
N GLU A 383 6.28 17.41 -42.99
CA GLU A 383 6.26 18.13 -41.71
C GLU A 383 5.13 17.67 -40.80
N ARG A 384 3.94 17.41 -41.35
CA ARG A 384 2.82 16.83 -40.59
C ARG A 384 3.12 15.43 -40.09
N ILE A 385 3.75 14.58 -40.91
CA ILE A 385 4.18 13.24 -40.49
C ILE A 385 5.16 13.36 -39.31
N LYS A 386 6.17 14.23 -39.39
CA LYS A 386 7.16 14.43 -38.32
C LYS A 386 6.50 14.86 -37.00
N LYS A 387 5.57 15.81 -37.04
CA LYS A 387 4.83 16.26 -35.84
C LYS A 387 3.96 15.15 -35.24
N GLU A 388 3.32 14.33 -36.08
CA GLU A 388 2.51 13.21 -35.60
C GLU A 388 3.40 12.06 -35.07
N GLU A 389 4.59 11.83 -35.64
CA GLU A 389 5.60 10.88 -35.13
C GLU A 389 6.15 11.31 -33.76
N GLU A 390 6.45 12.59 -33.57
CA GLU A 390 6.88 13.16 -32.28
C GLU A 390 5.80 12.94 -31.20
N ARG A 391 4.53 13.26 -31.51
CA ARG A 391 3.39 12.99 -30.61
C ARG A 391 3.21 11.50 -30.32
N ASN A 392 3.41 10.65 -31.32
CA ASN A 392 3.26 9.20 -31.15
C ASN A 392 4.36 8.62 -30.24
N GLU A 393 5.58 9.14 -30.34
CA GLU A 393 6.70 8.75 -29.47
C GLU A 393 6.52 9.27 -28.03
N GLU A 394 5.99 10.48 -27.85
CA GLU A 394 5.59 10.98 -26.52
C GLU A 394 4.53 10.08 -25.87
N ARG A 395 3.47 9.72 -26.62
CA ARG A 395 2.43 8.80 -26.15
C ARG A 395 2.98 7.43 -25.81
N ARG A 396 3.92 6.91 -26.60
CA ARG A 396 4.59 5.64 -26.31
C ARG A 396 5.34 5.68 -24.98
N LYS A 397 6.12 6.74 -24.72
CA LYS A 397 6.85 6.93 -23.45
C LYS A 397 5.90 7.04 -22.26
N GLU A 398 4.81 7.82 -22.40
CA GLU A 398 3.78 7.95 -21.35
C GLU A 398 3.12 6.60 -21.02
N ILE A 399 2.80 5.80 -22.04
CA ILE A 399 2.25 4.44 -21.87
C ILE A 399 3.24 3.54 -21.12
N GLU A 400 4.53 3.58 -21.48
CA GLU A 400 5.58 2.77 -20.84
C GLU A 400 5.78 3.15 -19.37
N GLU A 401 5.80 4.44 -19.07
CA GLU A 401 5.94 4.95 -17.70
C GLU A 401 4.76 4.52 -16.81
N ILE A 402 3.52 4.70 -17.27
CA ILE A 402 2.33 4.31 -16.49
C ILE A 402 2.27 2.79 -16.33
N LYS A 403 2.67 2.01 -17.34
CA LYS A 403 2.78 0.55 -17.23
C LYS A 403 3.78 0.12 -16.16
N GLN A 404 4.93 0.79 -16.09
CA GLN A 404 5.96 0.51 -15.10
C GLN A 404 5.50 0.87 -13.68
N GLN A 405 4.95 2.07 -13.48
CA GLN A 405 4.38 2.49 -12.19
C GLN A 405 3.29 1.54 -11.70
N ARG A 406 2.42 1.08 -12.60
CA ARG A 406 1.35 0.13 -12.28
C ARG A 406 1.91 -1.24 -11.88
N LYS A 407 2.98 -1.70 -12.54
CA LYS A 407 3.67 -2.97 -12.19
C LYS A 407 4.23 -2.92 -10.78
N GLU A 408 4.89 -1.83 -10.42
CA GLU A 408 5.43 -1.60 -9.07
C GLU A 408 4.33 -1.56 -8.01
N ASN A 409 3.21 -0.90 -8.30
CA ASN A 409 2.05 -0.86 -7.40
C ASN A 409 1.43 -2.25 -7.17
N VAL A 410 1.22 -3.03 -8.24
CA VAL A 410 0.69 -4.40 -8.16
C VAL A 410 1.64 -5.31 -7.36
N GLU A 411 2.94 -5.22 -7.61
CA GLU A 411 3.93 -6.03 -6.88
C GLU A 411 4.01 -5.66 -5.40
N TRP A 412 3.92 -4.36 -5.09
CA TRP A 412 3.86 -3.89 -3.70
C TRP A 412 2.60 -4.40 -2.98
N ILE A 413 1.41 -4.28 -3.60
CA ILE A 413 0.15 -4.79 -3.04
C ILE A 413 0.26 -6.29 -2.76
N ARG A 414 0.82 -7.05 -3.70
CA ARG A 414 1.05 -8.49 -3.54
C ARG A 414 1.93 -8.80 -2.32
N LYS A 415 3.09 -8.16 -2.19
CA LYS A 415 4.03 -8.36 -1.06
C LYS A 415 3.38 -8.01 0.27
N GLU A 416 2.61 -6.93 0.31
CA GLU A 416 1.95 -6.48 1.53
C GLU A 416 0.78 -7.40 1.94
N LEU A 417 0.00 -7.90 0.98
CA LEU A 417 -1.02 -8.91 1.23
C LEU A 417 -0.41 -10.23 1.74
N GLN A 418 0.71 -10.67 1.18
CA GLN A 418 1.45 -11.86 1.65
C GLN A 418 1.94 -11.68 3.08
N ARG A 419 2.51 -10.51 3.43
CA ARG A 419 2.89 -10.18 4.82
C ARG A 419 1.69 -10.24 5.76
N LYS A 420 0.53 -9.70 5.37
CA LYS A 420 -0.69 -9.75 6.19
C LYS A 420 -1.22 -11.18 6.36
N ILE A 421 -1.16 -12.02 5.33
CA ILE A 421 -1.48 -13.45 5.43
C ILE A 421 -0.56 -14.13 6.44
N GLN A 422 0.75 -13.90 6.37
CA GLN A 422 1.74 -14.47 7.31
C GLN A 422 1.43 -14.09 8.76
N ILE A 423 1.10 -12.82 9.02
CA ILE A 423 0.72 -12.34 10.36
C ILE A 423 -0.55 -13.06 10.86
N ILE A 424 -1.53 -13.28 9.98
CA ILE A 424 -2.76 -14.01 10.33
C ILE A 424 -2.45 -15.48 10.63
N GLU A 425 -1.62 -16.13 9.83
CA GLU A 425 -1.18 -17.52 10.05
C GLU A 425 -0.43 -17.67 11.39
N ASP A 426 0.46 -16.73 11.72
CA ASP A 426 1.18 -16.73 13.01
C ASP A 426 0.23 -16.52 14.20
N LYS A 427 -0.77 -15.64 14.06
CA LYS A 427 -1.82 -15.47 15.08
C LYS A 427 -2.62 -16.76 15.26
N LYS A 428 -2.98 -17.45 14.18
CA LYS A 428 -3.66 -18.75 14.24
C LYS A 428 -2.80 -19.81 14.92
N LYS A 429 -1.50 -19.90 14.60
CA LYS A 429 -0.56 -20.80 15.29
C LYS A 429 -0.50 -20.53 16.80
N ARG A 430 -0.45 -19.27 17.22
CA ARG A 430 -0.47 -18.89 18.65
C ARG A 430 -1.78 -19.30 19.33
N ILE A 431 -2.91 -19.07 18.67
CA ILE A 431 -4.23 -19.50 19.14
C ILE A 431 -4.29 -21.03 19.23
N GLN A 432 -3.79 -21.76 18.24
CA GLN A 432 -3.74 -23.23 18.24
C GLN A 432 -2.91 -23.76 19.41
N ARG A 433 -1.77 -23.12 19.73
CA ARG A 433 -0.95 -23.47 20.91
C ARG A 433 -1.72 -23.24 22.22
N LEU A 434 -2.51 -22.16 22.32
CA LEU A 434 -3.38 -21.92 23.48
C LEU A 434 -4.47 -22.97 23.59
N VAL A 435 -5.13 -23.33 22.49
CA VAL A 435 -6.13 -24.40 22.44
C VAL A 435 -5.50 -25.73 22.89
N ASN A 436 -4.33 -26.09 22.37
CA ASN A 436 -3.62 -27.31 22.78
C ASN A 436 -3.26 -27.31 24.27
N LYS A 437 -2.88 -26.15 24.85
CA LYS A 437 -2.65 -26.02 26.30
C LYS A 437 -3.93 -26.22 27.11
N ILE A 438 -5.06 -25.71 26.63
CA ILE A 438 -6.37 -25.88 27.27
C ILE A 438 -6.79 -27.36 27.20
N ILE A 439 -6.67 -28.00 26.03
CA ILE A 439 -6.98 -29.44 25.83
C ILE A 439 -6.14 -30.32 26.77
N LYS A 440 -4.83 -30.04 26.91
CA LYS A 440 -3.96 -30.79 27.83
C LYS A 440 -4.39 -30.65 29.29
N LYS A 441 -4.85 -29.47 29.71
CA LYS A 441 -5.37 -29.24 31.07
C LYS A 441 -6.72 -29.92 31.31
N THR A 442 -7.55 -30.11 30.29
CA THR A 442 -8.86 -30.77 30.43
C THR A 442 -8.80 -32.28 30.54
N ASN A 443 -7.79 -32.93 29.97
CA ASN A 443 -7.67 -34.40 30.02
C ASN A 443 -7.34 -34.95 31.42
N SER A 444 -7.06 -34.08 32.40
CA SER A 444 -6.73 -34.41 33.79
C SER A 444 -7.52 -33.59 34.81
N GLY A 445 -8.51 -32.81 34.39
CA GLY A 445 -9.22 -31.84 35.23
C GLY A 445 -10.62 -32.27 35.67
N THR A 446 -11.11 -31.64 36.72
CA THR A 446 -12.47 -31.81 37.28
C THR A 446 -13.57 -31.38 36.30
N LYS A 447 -14.83 -31.81 36.53
CA LYS A 447 -16.00 -31.47 35.67
C LYS A 447 -16.15 -29.96 35.42
N GLU A 448 -15.85 -29.12 36.41
CA GLU A 448 -15.91 -27.66 36.30
C GLU A 448 -14.77 -27.07 35.45
N GLU A 449 -13.57 -27.64 35.55
CA GLU A 449 -12.43 -27.24 34.71
C GLU A 449 -12.65 -27.61 33.24
N ILE A 450 -13.28 -28.77 32.98
CA ILE A 450 -13.72 -29.18 31.64
C ILE A 450 -14.75 -28.20 31.08
N ARG A 451 -15.73 -27.78 31.88
CA ARG A 451 -16.78 -26.83 31.47
C ARG A 451 -16.20 -25.45 31.14
N ASN A 452 -15.31 -24.93 31.99
CA ASN A 452 -14.64 -23.64 31.80
C ASN A 452 -13.70 -23.66 30.58
N ALA A 453 -12.98 -24.75 30.36
CA ALA A 453 -12.14 -24.94 29.19
C ALA A 453 -12.96 -25.03 27.88
N THR A 454 -14.11 -25.70 27.91
CA THR A 454 -15.02 -25.79 26.77
C THR A 454 -15.59 -24.42 26.38
N ASN A 455 -15.96 -23.60 27.37
CA ASN A 455 -16.38 -22.21 27.12
C ASN A 455 -15.25 -21.36 26.52
N LYS A 456 -14.03 -21.47 27.05
CA LYS A 456 -12.84 -20.80 26.48
C LYS A 456 -12.55 -21.26 25.04
N MET A 457 -12.70 -22.56 24.72
CA MET A 457 -12.56 -23.06 23.34
C MET A 457 -13.63 -22.49 22.40
N ARG A 458 -14.87 -22.37 22.87
CA ARG A 458 -15.97 -21.77 22.10
C ARG A 458 -15.69 -20.29 21.76
N ASP A 459 -15.17 -19.52 22.71
CA ASP A 459 -14.80 -18.11 22.49
C ASP A 459 -13.57 -17.94 21.58
N ILE A 460 -12.61 -18.86 21.70
CA ILE A 460 -11.47 -18.93 20.78
C ILE A 460 -11.93 -19.24 19.35
N ASN A 461 -12.85 -20.19 19.16
CA ASN A 461 -13.40 -20.52 17.84
C ASN A 461 -14.18 -19.36 17.21
N LYS A 462 -14.95 -18.61 18.01
CA LYS A 462 -15.59 -17.36 17.57
C LYS A 462 -14.56 -16.32 17.10
N SER A 463 -13.42 -16.24 17.77
CA SER A 463 -12.32 -15.32 17.41
C SER A 463 -11.54 -15.76 16.16
N LEU A 464 -11.49 -17.07 15.86
CA LEU A 464 -10.83 -17.63 14.68
C LEU A 464 -11.64 -17.47 13.39
N GLN A 465 -12.97 -17.47 13.46
CA GLN A 465 -13.84 -17.37 12.28
C GLN A 465 -13.59 -16.10 11.44
N PRO A 466 -13.52 -14.88 12.01
CA PRO A 466 -13.17 -13.67 11.26
C PRO A 466 -11.78 -13.74 10.61
N LEU A 467 -10.79 -14.31 11.31
CA LEU A 467 -9.42 -14.48 10.78
C LEU A 467 -9.38 -15.46 9.59
N ASN A 468 -10.21 -16.51 9.60
CA ASN A 468 -10.38 -17.43 8.46
C ASN A 468 -10.97 -16.73 7.24
N ILE A 469 -11.99 -15.89 7.44
CA ILE A 469 -12.63 -15.13 6.35
C ILE A 469 -11.65 -14.12 5.74
N ILE A 470 -10.94 -13.34 6.57
CA ILE A 470 -9.98 -12.34 6.11
C ILE A 470 -8.83 -13.00 5.33
N GLU A 471 -8.26 -14.08 5.84
CA GLU A 471 -7.20 -14.83 5.16
C GLU A 471 -7.68 -15.36 3.80
N LYS A 472 -8.87 -15.96 3.73
CA LYS A 472 -9.42 -16.51 2.49
C LYS A 472 -9.59 -15.42 1.43
N THR A 473 -10.11 -14.25 1.82
CA THR A 473 -10.28 -13.10 0.92
C THR A 473 -8.94 -12.53 0.46
N MET A 474 -7.93 -12.45 1.35
CA MET A 474 -6.59 -11.99 0.99
C MET A 474 -5.88 -12.98 0.05
N LYS A 475 -5.97 -14.29 0.30
CA LYS A 475 -5.42 -15.34 -0.58
C LYS A 475 -6.02 -15.25 -1.99
N GLN A 476 -7.34 -15.06 -2.09
CA GLN A 476 -8.00 -14.82 -3.38
C GLN A 476 -7.55 -13.54 -4.09
N LYS A 477 -7.23 -12.47 -3.36
CA LYS A 477 -6.65 -11.25 -3.96
C LYS A 477 -5.23 -11.49 -4.47
N VAL A 478 -4.38 -12.18 -3.70
CA VAL A 478 -3.03 -12.55 -4.12
C VAL A 478 -3.05 -13.42 -5.37
N GLU A 479 -3.92 -14.43 -5.43
CA GLU A 479 -4.10 -15.27 -6.61
C GLU A 479 -4.45 -14.45 -7.87
N ARG A 480 -5.32 -13.43 -7.74
CA ARG A 480 -5.67 -12.55 -8.87
C ARG A 480 -4.47 -11.75 -9.38
N TYR A 481 -3.66 -11.18 -8.48
CA TYR A 481 -2.46 -10.44 -8.87
C TYR A 481 -1.37 -11.36 -9.44
N ASP A 482 -1.22 -12.57 -8.89
CA ASP A 482 -0.31 -13.59 -9.42
C ASP A 482 -0.68 -13.98 -10.85
N GLU A 483 -1.97 -14.22 -11.10
CA GLU A 483 -2.48 -14.50 -12.44
C GLU A 483 -2.26 -13.34 -13.42
N GLU A 484 -2.43 -12.09 -12.99
CA GLU A 484 -2.13 -10.92 -13.80
C GLU A 484 -0.63 -10.83 -14.17
N ILE A 485 0.26 -11.03 -13.19
CA ILE A 485 1.71 -11.00 -13.42
C ILE A 485 2.14 -12.09 -14.39
N ILE A 486 1.64 -13.32 -14.20
CA ILE A 486 1.94 -14.45 -15.07
C ILE A 486 1.46 -14.16 -16.50
N ARG A 487 0.24 -13.63 -16.66
CA ARG A 487 -0.30 -13.30 -17.98
C ARG A 487 0.56 -12.26 -18.72
N LYS A 488 0.98 -11.19 -18.04
CA LYS A 488 1.86 -10.18 -18.65
C LYS A 488 3.20 -10.75 -19.10
N ARG A 489 3.80 -11.64 -18.30
CA ARG A 489 5.05 -12.31 -18.68
C ARG A 489 4.88 -13.19 -19.92
N ILE A 490 3.76 -13.90 -20.01
CA ILE A 490 3.40 -14.69 -21.18
C ILE A 490 3.25 -13.77 -22.40
N GLU A 491 2.51 -12.67 -22.28
CA GLU A 491 2.33 -11.69 -23.36
C GLU A 491 3.66 -11.07 -23.85
N GLU A 492 4.56 -10.71 -22.93
CA GLU A 492 5.91 -10.21 -23.26
C GLU A 492 6.73 -11.27 -24.02
N PHE A 493 6.71 -12.51 -23.54
CA PHE A 493 7.38 -13.63 -24.18
C PHE A 493 6.83 -13.91 -25.58
N GLU A 494 5.51 -13.88 -25.76
CA GLU A 494 4.84 -14.05 -27.04
C GLU A 494 5.21 -12.94 -28.03
N LYS A 495 5.28 -11.68 -27.57
CA LYS A 495 5.73 -10.54 -28.40
C LYS A 495 7.15 -10.74 -28.92
N ILE A 496 8.09 -11.12 -28.05
CA ILE A 496 9.48 -11.39 -28.43
C ILE A 496 9.52 -12.54 -29.44
N MET A 497 8.80 -13.63 -29.17
CA MET A 497 8.76 -14.80 -30.04
C MET A 497 8.22 -14.46 -31.44
N ILE A 498 7.14 -13.67 -31.51
CA ILE A 498 6.53 -13.20 -32.76
C ILE A 498 7.53 -12.32 -33.52
N HIS A 499 8.18 -11.38 -32.84
CA HIS A 499 9.14 -10.46 -33.46
C HIS A 499 10.33 -11.22 -34.06
N GLU A 500 10.94 -12.13 -33.31
CA GLU A 500 12.05 -12.96 -33.80
C GLU A 500 11.65 -13.78 -35.03
N ALA A 501 10.43 -14.35 -35.03
CA ALA A 501 9.91 -15.07 -36.19
C ALA A 501 9.75 -14.15 -37.42
N GLN A 502 9.21 -12.95 -37.24
CA GLN A 502 9.05 -11.96 -38.30
C GLN A 502 10.40 -11.51 -38.89
N VAL A 503 11.43 -11.34 -38.07
CA VAL A 503 12.78 -11.00 -38.53
C VAL A 503 13.36 -12.10 -39.43
N ILE A 504 13.19 -13.38 -39.05
CA ILE A 504 13.64 -14.51 -39.88
C ILE A 504 12.87 -14.56 -41.20
N ILE A 505 11.54 -14.36 -41.17
CA ILE A 505 10.71 -14.30 -42.39
C ILE A 505 11.20 -13.17 -43.30
N HIS A 506 11.46 -11.98 -42.76
CA HIS A 506 11.95 -10.85 -43.52
C HIS A 506 13.32 -11.12 -44.17
N LYS A 507 14.28 -11.69 -43.43
CA LYS A 507 15.58 -12.10 -43.97
C LYS A 507 15.41 -13.06 -45.15
N LYS A 508 14.51 -14.02 -45.03
CA LYS A 508 14.19 -14.99 -46.09
C LYS A 508 13.61 -14.31 -47.33
N ASP A 509 12.68 -13.37 -47.15
CA ASP A 509 12.08 -12.60 -48.26
C ASP A 509 13.11 -11.71 -48.98
N VAL A 510 14.03 -11.07 -48.24
CA VAL A 510 15.12 -10.26 -48.84
C VAL A 510 16.04 -11.11 -49.70
N ILE A 511 16.48 -12.28 -49.21
CA ILE A 511 17.32 -13.20 -49.98
C ILE A 511 16.57 -13.71 -51.22
N ASN A 512 15.30 -14.06 -51.09
CA ASN A 512 14.46 -14.48 -52.21
C ASN A 512 14.30 -13.39 -53.28
N ASN A 513 14.11 -12.13 -52.89
CA ASN A 513 14.04 -11.01 -53.84
C ASN A 513 15.34 -10.84 -54.63
N VAL A 514 16.49 -11.00 -53.97
CA VAL A 514 17.80 -10.97 -54.62
C VAL A 514 17.97 -12.16 -55.58
N LEU A 515 17.56 -13.36 -55.17
CA LEU A 515 17.57 -14.56 -56.01
C LEU A 515 16.70 -14.40 -57.25
N ILE A 516 15.47 -13.89 -57.13
CA ILE A 516 14.58 -13.62 -58.26
C ILE A 516 15.24 -12.65 -59.24
N LYS A 517 15.87 -11.59 -58.74
CA LYS A 517 16.59 -10.61 -59.58
C LYS A 517 17.75 -11.26 -60.34
N TYR A 518 18.54 -12.11 -59.70
CA TYR A 518 19.63 -12.81 -60.37
C TYR A 518 19.13 -13.89 -61.36
N LYS A 519 18.09 -14.65 -61.00
CA LYS A 519 17.46 -15.66 -61.89
C LYS A 519 16.86 -15.00 -63.14
N ARG A 520 16.15 -13.87 -63.01
CA ARG A 520 15.64 -13.08 -64.16
C ARG A 520 16.77 -12.56 -65.05
N ARG A 521 17.87 -12.07 -64.46
CA ARG A 521 19.06 -11.64 -65.21
C ARG A 521 19.71 -12.81 -65.96
N ALA A 522 19.84 -13.97 -65.31
CA ALA A 522 20.36 -15.18 -65.94
C ALA A 522 19.45 -15.64 -67.10
N GLN A 523 18.13 -15.69 -66.91
CA GLN A 523 17.17 -16.02 -67.96
C GLN A 523 17.23 -15.06 -69.16
N ASN A 524 17.30 -13.75 -68.91
CA ASN A 524 17.42 -12.75 -69.98
C ASN A 524 18.73 -12.89 -70.75
N LEU A 525 19.83 -13.22 -70.07
CA LEU A 525 21.10 -13.54 -70.71
C LEU A 525 21.00 -14.82 -71.53
N SER A 526 20.41 -15.88 -70.99
CA SER A 526 20.20 -17.16 -71.70
C SER A 526 19.32 -16.99 -72.95
N LYS A 527 18.23 -16.20 -72.86
CA LYS A 527 17.38 -15.86 -74.02
C LYS A 527 18.13 -15.07 -75.09
N ARG A 528 19.12 -14.24 -74.72
CA ARG A 528 19.98 -13.53 -75.69
C ARG A 528 21.00 -14.47 -76.33
N VAL A 529 21.56 -15.40 -75.55
CA VAL A 529 22.49 -16.41 -76.04
C VAL A 529 21.83 -17.34 -77.06
N SER A 530 20.60 -17.79 -76.81
CA SER A 530 19.86 -18.64 -77.74
C SER A 530 19.47 -17.90 -79.04
N LYS A 531 19.09 -16.63 -78.95
CA LYS A 531 18.76 -15.80 -80.13
C LYS A 531 19.97 -15.52 -81.03
N CYS A 532 21.19 -15.45 -80.48
CA CYS A 532 22.39 -15.12 -81.24
C CYS A 532 23.12 -16.35 -81.83
N LYS A 533 22.52 -17.55 -81.81
CA LYS A 533 23.07 -18.82 -82.38
C LYS A 533 24.58 -19.02 -82.15
N GLY A 534 25.08 -18.72 -80.95
CA GLY A 534 26.49 -18.93 -80.59
C GLY A 534 27.51 -17.88 -81.05
N LYS A 535 27.12 -16.81 -81.76
CA LYS A 535 28.02 -15.73 -82.20
C LYS A 535 28.25 -14.62 -81.14
N LEU A 536 28.46 -14.97 -79.86
CA LEU A 536 28.65 -14.01 -78.77
C LEU A 536 30.07 -14.05 -78.20
N SER A 537 30.64 -12.88 -77.87
CA SER A 537 32.01 -12.78 -77.32
C SER A 537 32.16 -13.56 -76.00
N PRO A 538 33.35 -14.12 -75.68
CA PRO A 538 33.64 -14.82 -74.42
C PRO A 538 33.26 -14.05 -73.14
N LYS A 539 33.30 -12.71 -73.18
CA LYS A 539 32.89 -11.83 -72.07
C LYS A 539 31.43 -12.05 -71.64
N PHE A 540 30.54 -12.49 -72.53
CA PHE A 540 29.13 -12.78 -72.20
C PHE A 540 28.97 -14.07 -71.41
N TYR A 541 29.70 -15.13 -71.77
CA TYR A 541 29.71 -16.39 -71.01
C TYR A 541 30.30 -16.20 -69.61
N MET A 542 31.39 -15.43 -69.49
CA MET A 542 31.94 -15.08 -68.17
C MET A 542 30.96 -14.27 -67.29
N ARG A 543 30.18 -13.36 -67.88
CA ARG A 543 29.13 -12.61 -67.15
C ARG A 543 28.00 -13.53 -66.69
N ARG A 544 27.61 -14.51 -67.52
CA ARG A 544 26.62 -15.53 -67.18
C ARG A 544 27.08 -16.38 -66.00
N ASP A 545 28.32 -16.88 -66.05
CA ASP A 545 28.88 -17.72 -64.98
C ASP A 545 29.06 -16.95 -63.67
N LYS A 546 29.46 -15.66 -63.74
CA LYS A 546 29.47 -14.78 -62.56
C LYS A 546 28.08 -14.63 -61.92
N ILE A 547 27.02 -14.59 -62.72
CA ILE A 547 25.64 -14.52 -62.20
C ILE A 547 25.22 -15.85 -61.59
N TYR A 548 25.53 -16.99 -62.22
CA TYR A 548 25.25 -18.31 -61.63
C TYR A 548 26.01 -18.55 -60.32
N LYS A 549 27.28 -18.13 -60.22
CA LYS A 549 28.03 -18.14 -58.94
C LYS A 549 27.36 -17.29 -57.86
N LYS A 550 26.79 -16.13 -58.23
CA LYS A 550 26.00 -15.28 -57.31
C LYS A 550 24.69 -15.95 -56.89
N ILE A 551 24.00 -16.63 -57.81
CA ILE A 551 22.79 -17.42 -57.48
C ILE A 551 23.14 -18.50 -56.46
N LYS A 552 24.18 -19.31 -56.70
CA LYS A 552 24.59 -20.38 -55.79
C LYS A 552 24.91 -19.87 -54.38
N LYS A 553 25.64 -18.75 -54.26
CA LYS A 553 25.94 -18.11 -52.96
C LYS A 553 24.69 -17.65 -52.21
N GLU A 554 23.71 -17.09 -52.92
CA GLU A 554 22.46 -16.66 -52.29
C GLU A 554 21.53 -17.85 -51.96
N GLU A 555 21.60 -18.95 -52.72
CA GLU A 555 20.90 -20.21 -52.39
C GLU A 555 21.48 -20.88 -51.14
N GLU A 556 22.81 -20.84 -50.93
CA GLU A 556 23.45 -21.29 -49.69
C GLU A 556 23.01 -20.45 -48.47
N LYS A 557 22.93 -19.12 -48.60
CA LYS A 557 22.37 -18.25 -47.55
C LYS A 557 20.91 -18.55 -47.25
N LEU A 558 20.10 -18.81 -48.30
CA LEU A 558 18.70 -19.17 -48.14
C LEU A 558 18.54 -20.49 -47.37
N LYS A 559 19.41 -21.48 -47.61
CA LYS A 559 19.42 -22.75 -46.86
C LYS A 559 19.69 -22.51 -45.37
N LEU A 560 20.72 -21.74 -45.03
CA LEU A 560 21.06 -21.43 -43.62
C LEU A 560 19.91 -20.72 -42.89
N VAL A 561 19.32 -19.69 -43.51
CA VAL A 561 18.16 -19.00 -42.93
C VAL A 561 16.92 -19.90 -42.90
N GLY A 562 16.78 -20.82 -43.85
CA GLY A 562 15.72 -21.83 -43.88
C GLY A 562 15.79 -22.83 -42.73
N GLU A 563 16.99 -23.30 -42.38
CA GLU A 563 17.21 -24.17 -41.21
C GLU A 563 16.88 -23.44 -39.90
N GLU A 564 17.30 -22.18 -39.77
CA GLU A 564 16.94 -21.31 -38.63
C GLU A 564 15.41 -21.12 -38.54
N ALA A 565 14.74 -20.92 -39.67
CA ALA A 565 13.28 -20.78 -39.74
C ALA A 565 12.54 -22.06 -39.32
N ILE A 566 13.02 -23.24 -39.74
CA ILE A 566 12.45 -24.53 -39.33
C ILE A 566 12.63 -24.76 -37.82
N LYS A 567 13.83 -24.45 -37.29
CA LYS A 567 14.10 -24.55 -35.84
C LYS A 567 13.17 -23.64 -35.06
N LYS A 568 12.97 -22.39 -35.51
CA LYS A 568 12.04 -21.44 -34.89
C LYS A 568 10.59 -21.94 -34.97
N ALA A 569 10.15 -22.45 -36.11
CA ALA A 569 8.81 -23.00 -36.28
C ALA A 569 8.53 -24.16 -35.29
N ARG A 570 9.48 -25.09 -35.13
CA ARG A 570 9.38 -26.19 -34.16
C ARG A 570 9.25 -25.69 -32.71
N ASN A 571 9.97 -24.62 -32.36
CA ASN A 571 9.88 -24.03 -31.02
C ASN A 571 8.50 -23.39 -30.77
N ILE A 572 7.95 -22.69 -31.78
CA ILE A 572 6.60 -22.11 -31.70
C ILE A 572 5.54 -23.22 -31.58
N GLU A 573 5.69 -24.34 -32.29
CA GLU A 573 4.79 -25.49 -32.18
C GLU A 573 4.81 -26.13 -30.79
N LYS A 574 6.00 -26.34 -30.23
CA LYS A 574 6.16 -26.84 -28.86
C LYS A 574 5.48 -25.92 -27.85
N TYR A 575 5.68 -24.61 -28.01
CA TYR A 575 5.02 -23.60 -27.19
C TYR A 575 3.49 -23.67 -27.29
N LEU A 576 2.95 -23.71 -28.52
CA LEU A 576 1.50 -23.82 -28.77
C LEU A 576 0.90 -25.06 -28.12
N LEU A 577 1.57 -26.21 -28.22
CA LEU A 577 1.10 -27.47 -27.60
C LEU A 577 1.02 -27.35 -26.08
N GLU A 578 2.08 -26.85 -25.44
CA GLU A 578 2.11 -26.73 -23.98
C GLU A 578 1.11 -25.68 -23.48
N MET A 579 0.99 -24.54 -24.17
CA MET A 579 0.03 -23.50 -23.80
C MET A 579 -1.42 -23.95 -23.93
N ASN A 580 -1.76 -24.67 -24.99
CA ASN A 580 -3.10 -25.25 -25.14
C ASN A 580 -3.40 -26.28 -24.04
N ARG A 581 -2.42 -27.12 -23.68
CA ARG A 581 -2.54 -28.08 -22.56
C ARG A 581 -2.78 -27.37 -21.22
N LEU A 582 -2.02 -26.31 -20.92
CA LEU A 582 -2.19 -25.52 -19.69
C LEU A 582 -3.54 -24.81 -19.67
N PHE A 583 -3.96 -24.27 -20.81
CA PHE A 583 -5.26 -23.62 -20.98
C PHE A 583 -6.42 -24.59 -20.70
N GLU A 584 -6.38 -25.81 -21.24
CA GLU A 584 -7.40 -26.84 -20.98
C GLU A 584 -7.45 -27.26 -19.50
N ARG A 585 -6.29 -27.44 -18.87
CA ARG A 585 -6.20 -27.75 -17.43
C ARG A 585 -6.86 -26.65 -16.59
N LYS A 586 -6.57 -25.38 -16.88
CA LYS A 586 -7.16 -24.24 -16.16
C LYS A 586 -8.67 -24.15 -16.39
N LEU A 587 -9.14 -24.36 -17.62
CA LEU A 587 -10.57 -24.41 -17.94
C LEU A 587 -11.31 -25.47 -17.11
N LYS A 588 -10.74 -26.67 -16.95
CA LYS A 588 -11.33 -27.73 -16.11
C LYS A 588 -11.44 -27.28 -14.65
N ILE A 589 -10.40 -26.66 -14.10
CA ILE A 589 -10.40 -26.14 -12.72
C ILE A 589 -11.48 -25.06 -12.54
N ASP A 590 -11.57 -24.12 -13.48
CA ASP A 590 -12.55 -23.03 -13.40
C ASP A 590 -13.99 -23.53 -13.55
N GLN A 591 -14.23 -24.55 -14.39
CA GLN A 591 -15.53 -25.22 -14.49
C GLN A 591 -15.93 -25.91 -13.18
N ILE A 592 -14.99 -26.59 -12.51
CA ILE A 592 -15.24 -27.19 -11.19
C ILE A 592 -15.57 -26.10 -10.17
N ARG A 593 -14.88 -24.96 -10.22
CA ARG A 593 -15.12 -23.81 -9.33
C ARG A 593 -16.51 -23.21 -9.55
N ILE A 594 -16.94 -23.03 -10.80
CA ILE A 594 -18.30 -22.59 -11.13
C ILE A 594 -19.35 -23.57 -10.58
N LYS A 595 -19.17 -24.88 -10.79
CA LYS A 595 -20.08 -25.90 -10.24
C LYS A 595 -20.20 -25.81 -8.72
N LYS A 596 -19.09 -25.58 -8.00
CA LYS A 596 -19.12 -25.39 -6.54
C LYS A 596 -19.85 -24.10 -6.13
N LEU A 597 -19.61 -22.99 -6.83
CA LEU A 597 -20.29 -21.72 -6.56
C LEU A 597 -21.79 -21.79 -6.84
N LEU A 598 -22.20 -22.49 -7.90
CA LEU A 598 -23.61 -22.75 -8.22
C LEU A 598 -24.28 -23.55 -7.10
N LYS A 599 -23.66 -24.65 -6.64
CA LYS A 599 -24.16 -25.43 -5.50
C LYS A 599 -24.32 -24.56 -4.25
N MET A 600 -23.34 -23.73 -3.90
CA MET A 600 -23.43 -22.83 -2.74
C MET A 600 -24.54 -21.78 -2.89
N ARG A 601 -24.68 -21.19 -4.08
CA ARG A 601 -25.76 -20.25 -4.40
C ARG A 601 -27.13 -20.90 -4.18
N ASP A 602 -27.30 -22.13 -4.66
CA ASP A 602 -28.59 -22.84 -4.61
C ASP A 602 -28.95 -23.27 -3.18
N THR A 603 -27.97 -23.42 -2.29
CA THR A 603 -28.18 -23.69 -0.85
C THR A 603 -28.50 -22.45 -0.02
N ILE A 604 -28.43 -21.23 -0.58
CA ILE A 604 -28.58 -19.98 0.18
C ILE A 604 -29.97 -19.38 -0.04
N VAL A 605 -30.72 -19.23 1.06
CA VAL A 605 -32.07 -18.66 1.07
C VAL A 605 -32.03 -17.12 0.99
N CYS A 606 -31.00 -16.47 1.53
CA CYS A 606 -30.87 -15.01 1.55
C CYS A 606 -30.54 -14.45 0.15
N GLN A 607 -31.42 -13.59 -0.38
CA GLN A 607 -31.26 -12.97 -1.71
C GLN A 607 -29.98 -12.13 -1.86
N ILE A 608 -29.57 -11.40 -0.82
CA ILE A 608 -28.34 -10.57 -0.85
C ILE A 608 -27.10 -11.47 -0.98
N SER A 609 -27.06 -12.55 -0.20
CA SER A 609 -25.99 -13.53 -0.27
C SER A 609 -26.01 -14.27 -1.61
N ARG A 610 -27.19 -14.58 -2.16
CA ARG A 610 -27.35 -15.21 -3.47
C ARG A 610 -26.79 -14.34 -4.61
N LYS A 611 -27.11 -13.03 -4.61
CA LYS A 611 -26.56 -12.04 -5.57
C LYS A 611 -25.02 -11.98 -5.55
N PHE A 612 -24.39 -12.15 -4.38
CA PHE A 612 -22.92 -12.21 -4.29
C PHE A 612 -22.33 -13.40 -5.06
N TYR A 613 -22.92 -14.60 -4.95
CA TYR A 613 -22.46 -15.77 -5.71
C TYR A 613 -22.76 -15.63 -7.20
N ASP A 614 -23.91 -15.08 -7.59
CA ASP A 614 -24.24 -14.82 -9.00
C ASP A 614 -23.24 -13.85 -9.65
N ASN A 615 -22.85 -12.78 -8.95
CA ASN A 615 -21.84 -11.83 -9.43
C ASN A 615 -20.47 -12.51 -9.60
N ASN A 616 -20.07 -13.37 -8.64
CA ASN A 616 -18.83 -14.13 -8.76
C ASN A 616 -18.86 -15.12 -9.93
N ILE A 617 -19.99 -15.80 -10.17
CA ILE A 617 -20.18 -16.70 -11.30
C ILE A 617 -20.11 -15.93 -12.62
N LYS A 618 -20.81 -14.80 -12.72
CA LYS A 618 -20.75 -13.91 -13.91
C LYS A 618 -19.32 -13.44 -14.19
N SER A 619 -18.61 -12.98 -13.16
CA SER A 619 -17.20 -12.57 -13.28
C SER A 619 -16.34 -13.71 -13.81
N LEU A 620 -16.38 -14.89 -13.18
CA LEU A 620 -15.54 -16.02 -13.57
C LEU A 620 -15.87 -16.51 -14.99
N THR A 621 -17.14 -16.45 -15.40
CA THR A 621 -17.59 -16.82 -16.74
C THR A 621 -17.06 -15.83 -17.79
N ASN A 622 -17.08 -14.52 -17.49
CA ASN A 622 -16.48 -13.51 -18.35
C ASN A 622 -14.96 -13.70 -18.49
N ASP A 623 -14.27 -14.02 -17.39
CA ASP A 623 -12.82 -14.30 -17.41
C ASP A 623 -12.48 -15.52 -18.28
N ILE A 624 -13.32 -16.56 -18.27
CA ILE A 624 -13.20 -17.71 -19.17
C ILE A 624 -13.39 -17.29 -20.64
N LYS A 625 -14.42 -16.48 -20.92
CA LYS A 625 -14.72 -16.01 -22.28
C LYS A 625 -13.58 -15.18 -22.86
N ILE A 626 -13.04 -14.25 -22.08
CA ILE A 626 -11.90 -13.41 -22.47
C ILE A 626 -10.66 -14.28 -22.76
N ARG A 627 -10.32 -15.22 -21.87
CA ARG A 627 -9.15 -16.10 -22.07
C ARG A 627 -9.32 -17.01 -23.30
N ARG A 628 -10.53 -17.52 -23.58
CA ARG A 628 -10.82 -18.28 -24.82
C ARG A 628 -10.56 -17.44 -26.07
N HIS A 629 -11.02 -16.19 -26.07
CA HIS A 629 -10.81 -15.27 -27.19
C HIS A 629 -9.31 -14.99 -27.40
N GLN A 630 -8.58 -14.65 -26.33
CA GLN A 630 -7.14 -14.41 -26.38
C GLN A 630 -6.36 -15.62 -26.89
N ASN A 631 -6.62 -16.82 -26.35
CA ASN A 631 -5.95 -18.04 -26.79
C ASN A 631 -6.23 -18.36 -28.27
N LYS A 632 -7.48 -18.19 -28.72
CA LYS A 632 -7.83 -18.35 -30.14
C LYS A 632 -7.06 -17.38 -31.03
N HIS A 633 -7.00 -16.10 -30.65
CA HIS A 633 -6.32 -15.07 -31.41
C HIS A 633 -4.82 -15.36 -31.55
N ILE A 634 -4.14 -15.69 -30.45
CA ILE A 634 -2.71 -16.02 -30.47
C ILE A 634 -2.44 -17.30 -31.24
N ASN A 635 -3.25 -18.34 -31.08
CA ASN A 635 -3.14 -19.57 -31.86
C ASN A 635 -3.21 -19.28 -33.37
N VAL A 636 -4.09 -18.39 -33.82
CA VAL A 636 -4.18 -18.00 -35.24
C VAL A 636 -2.88 -17.32 -35.70
N ILE A 637 -2.36 -16.36 -34.94
CA ILE A 637 -1.12 -15.64 -35.28
C ILE A 637 0.07 -16.61 -35.36
N LEU A 638 0.27 -17.43 -34.33
CA LEU A 638 1.42 -18.33 -34.26
C LEU A 638 1.34 -19.43 -35.34
N ASN A 639 0.15 -19.96 -35.64
CA ASN A 639 -0.04 -20.90 -36.74
C ASN A 639 0.27 -20.28 -38.11
N ASN A 640 -0.09 -19.01 -38.33
CA ASN A 640 0.27 -18.30 -39.55
C ASN A 640 1.78 -18.09 -39.65
N LEU A 641 2.46 -17.73 -38.55
CA LEU A 641 3.91 -17.61 -38.52
C LEU A 641 4.61 -18.94 -38.79
N ILE A 642 4.11 -20.06 -38.24
CA ILE A 642 4.65 -21.40 -38.54
C ILE A 642 4.56 -21.69 -40.04
N LYS A 643 3.42 -21.41 -40.68
CA LYS A 643 3.25 -21.58 -42.13
C LYS A 643 4.24 -20.72 -42.92
N GLU A 644 4.39 -19.44 -42.55
CA GLU A 644 5.33 -18.53 -43.21
C GLU A 644 6.79 -18.94 -43.01
N LEU A 645 7.17 -19.39 -41.81
CA LEU A 645 8.53 -19.87 -41.51
C LEU A 645 8.86 -21.15 -42.30
N ARG A 646 7.93 -22.11 -42.37
CA ARG A 646 8.10 -23.37 -43.10
C ARG A 646 8.06 -23.22 -44.63
N ASN A 647 7.57 -22.10 -45.16
CA ASN A 647 7.56 -21.87 -46.60
C ASN A 647 9.00 -21.83 -47.17
N PRO A 648 9.43 -22.78 -48.02
CA PRO A 648 10.79 -22.82 -48.54
C PRO A 648 11.12 -21.64 -49.46
N ASN A 649 10.10 -20.97 -50.02
CA ASN A 649 10.24 -20.07 -51.17
C ASN A 649 9.85 -18.60 -50.87
N GLY A 650 9.60 -18.22 -49.61
CA GLY A 650 9.18 -16.86 -49.24
C GLY A 650 7.85 -16.43 -49.86
N LYS A 651 7.41 -15.19 -49.61
CA LYS A 651 6.09 -14.71 -50.05
C LYS A 651 5.94 -14.56 -51.57
N TYR A 652 7.04 -14.35 -52.29
CA TYR A 652 7.04 -13.87 -53.69
C TYR A 652 7.16 -14.96 -54.76
N LEU A 653 7.51 -16.19 -54.42
CA LEU A 653 7.55 -17.27 -55.40
C LEU A 653 6.16 -17.84 -55.69
N ILE A 654 5.23 -17.80 -54.73
CA ILE A 654 3.84 -18.21 -54.96
C ILE A 654 3.14 -17.21 -55.90
N SER A 655 3.43 -15.91 -55.81
CA SER A 655 2.85 -14.91 -56.73
C SER A 655 3.47 -14.89 -58.12
N ILE A 656 4.72 -15.36 -58.29
CA ILE A 656 5.33 -15.51 -59.62
C ILE A 656 4.88 -16.83 -60.30
N VAL A 657 4.43 -17.82 -59.53
CA VAL A 657 3.88 -19.08 -60.06
C VAL A 657 2.38 -18.94 -60.38
N ASN A 658 1.65 -18.01 -59.75
CA ASN A 658 0.20 -17.87 -59.92
C ASN A 658 -0.26 -16.85 -60.98
N ASP A 659 0.62 -16.15 -61.68
CA ASP A 659 0.21 -15.10 -62.65
C ASP A 659 0.46 -15.44 -64.13
N THR A 660 0.70 -16.71 -64.49
CA THR A 660 0.70 -17.11 -65.91
C THR A 660 -0.32 -18.17 -66.29
N ASN A 661 -0.86 -18.95 -65.33
CA ASN A 661 -1.88 -19.95 -65.60
C ASN A 661 -3.10 -19.66 -64.71
N SER A 662 -4.30 -19.62 -65.28
CA SER A 662 -5.52 -19.43 -64.49
C SER A 662 -5.68 -20.58 -63.49
N LEU A 663 -6.30 -20.32 -62.33
CA LEU A 663 -6.57 -21.36 -61.33
C LEU A 663 -7.27 -22.58 -61.95
N GLN A 664 -8.18 -22.37 -62.91
CA GLN A 664 -8.83 -23.43 -63.70
C GLN A 664 -7.84 -24.27 -64.52
N GLN A 665 -6.81 -23.66 -65.10
CA GLN A 665 -5.81 -24.37 -65.91
C GLN A 665 -4.88 -25.22 -65.03
N ILE A 666 -4.49 -24.72 -63.86
CA ILE A 666 -3.70 -25.48 -62.87
C ILE A 666 -4.47 -26.72 -62.42
N CYS A 667 -5.74 -26.50 -62.17
CA CYS A 667 -6.65 -27.51 -61.69
C CYS A 667 -6.96 -28.58 -62.75
N SER A 668 -7.19 -28.17 -64.01
CA SER A 668 -7.39 -29.11 -65.13
C SER A 668 -6.15 -29.95 -65.41
N ILE A 669 -4.95 -29.37 -65.30
CA ILE A 669 -3.69 -30.12 -65.46
C ILE A 669 -3.52 -31.13 -64.32
N CYS A 670 -3.84 -30.74 -63.07
CA CYS A 670 -3.80 -31.67 -61.94
C CYS A 670 -4.77 -32.83 -62.13
N GLU A 671 -6.04 -32.54 -62.48
CA GLU A 671 -7.06 -33.55 -62.70
C GLU A 671 -6.65 -34.55 -63.79
N ASN A 672 -6.15 -34.06 -64.93
CA ASN A 672 -5.72 -34.92 -66.04
C ASN A 672 -4.62 -35.90 -65.65
N ILE A 673 -3.65 -35.44 -64.85
CA ILE A 673 -2.56 -36.28 -64.35
C ILE A 673 -3.06 -37.21 -63.25
N GLY A 674 -3.95 -36.73 -62.38
CA GLY A 674 -4.60 -37.55 -61.37
C GLY A 674 -5.35 -38.71 -62.01
N ASN A 675 -6.16 -38.44 -63.03
CA ASN A 675 -6.88 -39.46 -63.82
C ASN A 675 -5.90 -40.43 -64.49
N TYR A 676 -4.83 -39.93 -65.09
CA TYR A 676 -3.81 -40.77 -65.73
C TYR A 676 -3.10 -41.69 -64.73
N VAL A 677 -2.76 -41.19 -63.54
CA VAL A 677 -2.14 -41.96 -62.46
C VAL A 677 -3.09 -43.02 -61.93
N ILE A 678 -4.35 -42.65 -61.66
CA ILE A 678 -5.41 -43.57 -61.21
C ILE A 678 -5.58 -44.71 -62.23
N ASP A 679 -5.71 -44.40 -63.52
CA ASP A 679 -5.87 -45.39 -64.59
C ASP A 679 -4.66 -46.34 -64.71
N LYS A 680 -3.44 -45.83 -64.58
CA LYS A 680 -2.23 -46.68 -64.62
C LYS A 680 -2.09 -47.58 -63.41
N ILE A 681 -2.45 -47.11 -62.22
CA ILE A 681 -2.45 -47.93 -61.00
C ILE A 681 -3.58 -48.98 -61.08
N ALA A 682 -4.78 -48.60 -61.52
CA ALA A 682 -5.90 -49.53 -61.72
C ALA A 682 -5.58 -50.66 -62.72
N LYS A 683 -4.75 -50.38 -63.73
CA LYS A 683 -4.22 -51.36 -64.69
C LYS A 683 -3.05 -52.22 -64.14
N GLY A 684 -2.74 -52.12 -62.85
CA GLY A 684 -1.70 -52.93 -62.18
C GLY A 684 -0.27 -52.50 -62.50
N THR A 685 -0.05 -51.26 -62.95
CA THR A 685 1.31 -50.79 -63.26
C THR A 685 2.12 -50.62 -61.98
N SER A 686 3.27 -51.31 -61.87
CA SER A 686 4.14 -51.17 -60.71
C SER A 686 4.67 -49.74 -60.56
N GLN A 687 4.86 -49.30 -59.31
CA GLN A 687 5.16 -47.90 -58.97
C GLN A 687 6.47 -47.38 -59.59
N HIS A 688 7.45 -48.27 -59.79
CA HIS A 688 8.69 -47.98 -60.52
C HIS A 688 8.43 -47.63 -62.00
N LEU A 689 7.53 -48.35 -62.67
CA LEU A 689 7.13 -48.11 -64.07
C LEU A 689 6.18 -46.92 -64.21
N LEU A 690 5.35 -46.66 -63.20
CA LEU A 690 4.43 -45.52 -63.15
C LEU A 690 5.16 -44.18 -63.30
N THR A 691 6.26 -44.00 -62.58
CA THR A 691 7.08 -42.77 -62.66
C THR A 691 7.58 -42.52 -64.08
N LYS A 692 8.12 -43.55 -64.75
CA LYS A 692 8.62 -43.45 -66.14
C LYS A 692 7.50 -43.11 -67.13
N ASN A 693 6.33 -43.72 -66.97
CA ASN A 693 5.16 -43.47 -67.83
C ASN A 693 4.61 -42.05 -67.65
N VAL A 694 4.58 -41.54 -66.41
CA VAL A 694 4.10 -40.18 -66.14
C VAL A 694 5.11 -39.13 -66.59
N LEU A 695 6.42 -39.40 -66.49
CA LEU A 695 7.44 -38.52 -67.08
C LEU A 695 7.23 -38.37 -68.60
N ASN A 696 6.99 -39.48 -69.32
CA ASN A 696 6.71 -39.45 -70.76
C ASN A 696 5.38 -38.73 -71.08
N TYR A 697 4.35 -38.95 -70.26
CA TYR A 697 3.07 -38.26 -70.38
C TYR A 697 3.22 -36.75 -70.21
N CYS A 698 3.98 -36.31 -69.20
CA CYS A 698 4.20 -34.90 -68.94
C CYS A 698 5.09 -34.20 -69.97
N GLN A 699 6.05 -34.90 -70.58
CA GLN A 699 6.85 -34.38 -71.70
C GLN A 699 6.00 -33.97 -72.91
N SER A 700 4.85 -34.62 -73.09
CA SER A 700 3.92 -34.33 -74.18
C SER A 700 2.90 -33.23 -73.82
N SER A 701 2.95 -32.71 -72.59
CA SER A 701 2.00 -31.70 -72.10
C SER A 701 2.46 -30.28 -72.44
N PRO A 702 1.54 -29.38 -72.88
CA PRO A 702 1.87 -27.98 -73.15
C PRO A 702 2.39 -27.21 -71.91
N ASN A 703 2.20 -27.76 -70.70
CA ASN A 703 2.73 -27.25 -69.44
C ASN A 703 3.46 -28.35 -68.66
N GLU A 704 4.45 -28.98 -69.31
CA GLU A 704 5.29 -30.08 -68.77
C GLU A 704 5.74 -29.84 -67.32
N ARG A 705 6.23 -28.63 -67.00
CA ARG A 705 6.70 -28.32 -65.65
C ARG A 705 5.61 -28.40 -64.58
N LEU A 706 4.43 -27.84 -64.86
CA LEU A 706 3.31 -27.88 -63.93
C LEU A 706 2.74 -29.30 -63.82
N CYS A 707 2.80 -30.06 -64.92
CA CYS A 707 2.44 -31.47 -64.93
C CYS A 707 3.33 -32.29 -63.97
N LEU A 708 4.65 -32.10 -64.06
CA LEU A 708 5.60 -32.77 -63.19
C LEU A 708 5.47 -32.35 -61.72
N GLU A 709 5.27 -31.06 -61.45
CA GLU A 709 5.07 -30.54 -60.09
C GLU A 709 3.79 -31.11 -59.43
N SER A 710 2.71 -31.30 -60.21
CA SER A 710 1.49 -31.96 -59.75
C SER A 710 1.71 -33.44 -59.46
N PHE A 711 2.39 -34.16 -60.35
CA PHE A 711 2.70 -35.58 -60.15
C PHE A 711 3.57 -35.86 -58.92
N MET A 712 4.63 -35.06 -58.70
CA MET A 712 5.50 -35.22 -57.53
C MET A 712 4.73 -35.11 -56.21
N LYS A 713 3.66 -34.31 -56.16
CA LYS A 713 2.81 -34.19 -54.98
C LYS A 713 1.79 -35.33 -54.87
N ILE A 714 1.29 -35.84 -55.99
CA ILE A 714 0.43 -37.04 -56.03
C ILE A 714 1.21 -38.26 -55.50
N GLN A 715 2.49 -38.39 -55.85
CA GLN A 715 3.36 -39.48 -55.35
C GLN A 715 3.60 -39.46 -53.82
N LEU A 716 3.32 -38.35 -53.13
CA LEU A 716 3.43 -38.28 -51.67
C LEU A 716 2.26 -38.94 -50.94
N ILE A 717 1.19 -39.28 -51.66
CA ILE A 717 0.06 -40.04 -51.13
C ILE A 717 0.28 -41.51 -51.43
N ASP A 718 0.10 -42.35 -50.41
CA ASP A 718 0.08 -43.79 -50.57
C ASP A 718 -1.26 -44.22 -51.18
N LEU A 719 -1.31 -44.33 -52.51
CA LEU A 719 -2.51 -44.69 -53.28
C LEU A 719 -2.76 -46.22 -53.33
N SER A 720 -2.02 -47.01 -52.54
CA SER A 720 -2.10 -48.47 -52.56
C SER A 720 -3.32 -49.04 -51.84
N HIS A 721 -3.97 -48.28 -50.95
CA HIS A 721 -5.07 -48.78 -50.11
C HIS A 721 -6.44 -48.13 -50.41
N ASP A 722 -6.48 -46.91 -50.97
CA ASP A 722 -7.72 -46.24 -51.38
C ASP A 722 -7.47 -45.37 -52.63
N LEU A 723 -7.86 -45.87 -53.80
CA LEU A 723 -7.83 -45.08 -55.04
C LEU A 723 -9.01 -44.12 -55.07
N PRO A 724 -8.79 -42.79 -55.15
CA PRO A 724 -9.88 -41.84 -55.31
C PRO A 724 -10.62 -42.07 -56.63
N ALA A 725 -11.93 -41.81 -56.64
CA ALA A 725 -12.80 -42.12 -57.78
C ALA A 725 -12.51 -41.27 -59.02
N SER A 726 -11.87 -40.10 -58.85
CA SER A 726 -11.43 -39.25 -59.95
C SER A 726 -10.21 -38.41 -59.59
N GLY A 727 -9.52 -37.94 -60.62
CA GLY A 727 -8.41 -36.99 -60.53
C GLY A 727 -8.83 -35.67 -59.88
N ASN A 728 -10.07 -35.19 -60.06
CA ASN A 728 -10.55 -33.99 -59.37
C ASN A 728 -10.64 -34.22 -57.85
N GLN A 729 -11.16 -35.38 -57.43
CA GLN A 729 -11.24 -35.72 -56.01
C GLN A 729 -9.85 -35.81 -55.37
N LEU A 730 -8.88 -36.40 -56.10
CA LEU A 730 -7.47 -36.45 -55.70
C LEU A 730 -6.82 -35.06 -55.63
N CYS A 731 -7.07 -34.19 -56.60
CA CYS A 731 -6.48 -32.85 -56.64
C CYS A 731 -7.11 -31.89 -55.62
N THR A 732 -8.38 -32.10 -55.29
CA THR A 732 -9.06 -31.37 -54.21
C THR A 732 -8.55 -31.80 -52.84
N SER A 733 -8.33 -33.10 -52.61
CA SER A 733 -7.79 -33.60 -51.34
C SER A 733 -6.34 -33.14 -51.11
N LEU A 734 -5.57 -33.01 -52.18
CA LEU A 734 -4.21 -32.43 -52.17
C LEU A 734 -4.17 -30.90 -52.04
N GLY A 735 -5.32 -30.23 -52.08
CA GLY A 735 -5.41 -28.77 -51.98
C GLY A 735 -4.90 -28.02 -53.21
N PHE A 736 -4.78 -28.70 -54.37
CA PHE A 736 -4.54 -28.06 -55.66
C PHE A 736 -5.80 -27.34 -56.17
N CYS A 737 -6.98 -27.91 -55.88
CA CYS A 737 -8.25 -27.39 -56.33
C CYS A 737 -9.19 -27.03 -55.18
N SER A 738 -9.98 -25.97 -55.39
CA SER A 738 -11.03 -25.57 -54.44
C SER A 738 -12.16 -26.57 -54.47
N LYS A 739 -12.81 -26.83 -53.32
CA LYS A 739 -14.00 -27.70 -53.21
C LYS A 739 -15.19 -27.29 -54.08
N SER A 740 -15.19 -26.06 -54.59
CA SER A 740 -16.24 -25.48 -55.44
C SER A 740 -15.93 -25.55 -56.95
N TRP A 741 -14.89 -26.30 -57.34
CA TRP A 741 -14.50 -26.48 -58.74
C TRP A 741 -14.94 -27.82 -59.29
#